data_AF-A0AAN6YBN6-F1
#
_entry.id   AF-A0AAN6YBN6-F1
#
_cell.length_a   1.000
_cell.length_b   1.000
_cell.length_c   1.000
_cell.angle_alpha   90.00
_cell.angle_beta   90.00
_cell.angle_gamma   90.00
#
_symmetry.space_group_name_H-M   'P 1'
#
loop_
_entity.id
_entity.type
_entity.pdbx_description
1 polymer ?
#
loop_
_entity_poly.entity_id
_entity_poly.type
_entity_poly.pdbx_seq_one_letter_code
_entity_poly.pdbx_strand_id
1 'polypeptide(L)'
;MSSQSTTKLPVITLTEKEKQLRDLLLDVAKAIDAGPSPSTSQTDDGNDAPSSSEDKVLPEPVILRWAGGWVRDKILGIASHDIDTAINCMTGESFALRLQEFCFGPAYETQRQKHGINGKDDIGGLHKIAKNPEKSKHLETTTVRLFGLDVDFVNLRKETYTQESRNPTMEFGTAEEDALRRDATVNALFYNLNTGEVEDFTGGVGDLEGKLIRTPLEPFQTFMDDPLRVLRLVRFASRLGFRIDEDAERVMGDGRVLSALRVKISRERIGIELEKMLRHENACDALRRIHKLDLYATVFTDPAREGMMTPDLGRWSAVYEALDGLERSKTAGSMFKVLVTGEEARYYAWALAALVPWEQIPDEPPVKKGKLAVPLAAQVAREGFRAPNKLFDLVASSHRHRQAIVELKRIALSDDEKKRERDRFGMAIRQWDSRGGHWRLQVLFAVLADIAEAKGASSRESVLREWQGFLDHLVELDVMDAPGIKRLVDGKILCDALGGKPGKWMAEALEIAMAWQLRNPGVEDVSGAVEEVRAFQFNVLLGILISLYSPAVTFTQQGSSNYDVEEAAERFAILVAKGIAPVENHESSKSSDDGDTDMLSDQDTQTKKKFNDLAQRCRFLASPAIAAIRRLLTLTATASPEKTVAPNLDQVLLTLIACTSREHSEEDTWTSPEIAKQADAALVKVLPVGGSSRDQFITGGILERYLRPLFSKTKRPAAITASGRKAAYSDDDDREQGLPDDSWVTKPWKFTDHRAIPVFAWAVDQADEQLIAKHWPLFIPVLLTLTDDSSAAVKSRGLHILSKFLAKFPSKTLLETGLAQVFEDAIFPALSYLPSLTPEDESVRLLAPAFEALRILAGKVLSPTSTKAATGTPTSATAATTGKEKENKLLDRVLREGVFPAYFHAKEHVRIVEVLCQQTVLVLQQMGIHAVKHLKDLIPMISTIMTNPFAPLSPSTLVAAIKALQATLATCWPRLCASPWQDEILNALVICWLNVHDFEHDEPQPKTSNQTADIKQQLKVSASALNAVLKTRAGAAATSDQQQDEQAEDPLDEIISPLVSKEPLLAPLFSHPPRQPRKPSNPPPS
;
A
#
# COMPACT_ATOMS: atom_id res chain seq x y z
N MET A 1 44.01 65.21 7.86
CA MET A 1 44.11 65.99 9.12
C MET A 1 42.87 66.86 9.26
N SER A 2 41.97 66.52 10.18
CA SER A 2 41.18 67.49 10.99
C SER A 2 40.34 66.72 12.03
N SER A 3 40.45 67.15 13.28
CA SER A 3 39.64 66.84 14.48
C SER A 3 39.38 65.37 14.85
N GLN A 4 40.32 64.76 15.58
CA GLN A 4 39.99 63.69 16.52
C GLN A 4 39.16 64.28 17.66
N SER A 5 37.84 64.17 17.55
CA SER A 5 36.97 64.17 18.74
C SER A 5 37.38 62.96 19.57
N THR A 6 38.00 63.18 20.72
CA THR A 6 38.28 62.12 21.71
C THR A 6 36.96 61.68 22.32
N THR A 7 36.20 60.86 21.58
CA THR A 7 35.01 60.20 22.07
C THR A 7 35.43 59.36 23.28
N LYS A 8 34.91 59.71 24.46
CA LYS A 8 35.26 59.01 25.69
C LYS A 8 34.73 57.58 25.60
N LEU A 9 35.62 56.59 25.60
CA LEU A 9 35.24 55.19 25.47
C LEU A 9 34.31 54.77 26.62
N PRO A 10 33.25 53.99 26.34
CA PRO A 10 32.25 53.61 27.34
C PRO A 10 32.83 52.59 28.33
N VAL A 11 32.44 52.74 29.60
CA VAL A 11 32.80 51.78 30.66
C VAL A 11 31.70 50.72 30.76
N ILE A 12 32.06 49.45 30.52
CA ILE A 12 31.12 48.33 30.61
C ILE A 12 31.10 47.79 32.04
N THR A 13 29.90 47.63 32.61
CA THR A 13 29.72 46.95 33.91
C THR A 13 29.34 45.50 33.67
N LEU A 14 30.15 44.58 34.20
CA LEU A 14 29.90 43.14 34.12
C LEU A 14 28.90 42.68 35.18
N THR A 15 28.02 41.74 34.83
CA THR A 15 27.21 41.01 35.81
C THR A 15 28.08 40.08 36.67
N GLU A 16 27.57 39.62 37.81
CA GLU A 16 28.34 38.72 38.69
C GLU A 16 28.79 37.43 37.97
N LYS A 17 27.92 36.84 37.13
CA LYS A 17 28.27 35.67 36.31
C LYS A 17 29.33 35.99 35.24
N GLU A 18 29.26 37.17 34.63
CA GLU A 18 30.26 37.60 33.64
C GLU A 18 31.61 37.93 34.29
N LYS A 19 31.61 38.48 35.51
CA LYS A 19 32.85 38.65 36.29
C LYS A 19 33.47 37.30 36.61
N GLN A 20 32.67 36.35 37.10
CA GLN A 20 33.11 34.98 37.38
C GLN A 20 33.68 34.31 36.11
N LEU A 21 33.02 34.46 34.97
CA LEU A 21 33.52 33.95 33.69
C LEU A 21 34.83 34.62 33.28
N ARG A 22 34.92 35.96 33.35
CA ARG A 22 36.15 36.72 33.05
C ARG A 22 37.32 36.23 33.92
N ASP A 23 37.10 36.13 35.23
CA ASP A 23 38.15 35.76 36.17
C ASP A 23 38.65 34.33 35.92
N LEU A 24 37.74 33.40 35.59
CA LEU A 24 38.10 32.04 35.17
C LEU A 24 38.96 32.07 33.91
N LEU A 25 38.51 32.76 32.85
CA LEU A 25 39.21 32.82 31.57
C LEU A 25 40.61 33.45 31.70
N LEU A 26 40.76 34.48 32.52
CA LEU A 26 42.06 35.12 32.77
C LEU A 26 43.00 34.24 33.58
N ASP A 27 42.50 33.48 34.56
CA ASP A 27 43.33 32.54 35.32
C ASP A 27 43.80 31.37 34.43
N VAL A 28 42.96 30.93 33.49
CA VAL A 28 43.34 29.93 32.46
C VAL A 28 44.42 30.49 31.53
N ALA A 29 44.26 31.72 31.03
CA ALA A 29 45.27 32.37 30.20
C ALA A 29 46.63 32.47 30.92
N LYS A 30 46.63 32.88 32.20
CA LYS A 30 47.85 32.90 33.02
C LYS A 30 48.50 31.53 33.19
N ALA A 31 47.70 30.48 33.37
CA ALA A 31 48.21 29.11 33.50
C ALA A 31 48.84 28.61 32.19
N ILE A 32 48.30 29.03 31.04
CA ILE A 32 48.87 28.76 29.72
C ILE A 32 50.21 29.49 29.55
N ASP A 33 50.25 30.79 29.87
CA ASP A 33 51.45 31.64 29.76
C ASP A 33 52.57 31.20 30.70
N ALA A 34 52.24 30.62 31.87
CA ALA A 34 53.20 30.12 32.84
C ALA A 34 53.94 28.84 32.37
N GLY A 35 53.47 28.19 31.29
CA GLY A 35 54.02 26.93 30.78
C GLY A 35 53.68 25.71 31.67
N PRO A 36 54.00 24.48 31.22
CA PRO A 36 53.77 23.28 32.03
C PRO A 36 54.58 23.36 33.33
N SER A 37 53.90 23.24 34.47
CA SER A 37 54.55 23.11 35.78
C SER A 37 55.57 21.95 35.74
N PRO A 38 56.79 22.10 36.31
CA PRO A 38 57.82 21.08 36.30
C PRO A 38 57.49 19.96 37.29
N SER A 39 56.51 19.12 36.99
CA SER A 39 56.22 17.92 37.76
C SER A 39 55.40 16.88 36.99
N THR A 40 55.88 16.45 35.83
CA THR A 40 55.54 15.11 35.30
C THR A 40 56.64 14.67 34.34
N SER A 41 57.61 13.94 34.89
CA SER A 41 58.61 13.19 34.15
C SER A 41 58.15 11.75 33.92
N GLN A 42 58.48 11.22 32.72
CA GLN A 42 58.40 9.83 32.23
C GLN A 42 57.03 9.46 31.58
N THR A 43 56.96 8.94 30.35
CA THR A 43 57.89 8.05 29.62
C THR A 43 58.02 8.35 28.12
N ASP A 44 59.16 7.90 27.57
CA ASP A 44 59.61 7.77 26.16
C ASP A 44 58.55 7.52 25.08
N ASP A 45 58.75 8.13 23.91
CA ASP A 45 59.26 7.39 22.73
C ASP A 45 59.67 8.33 21.56
N GLY A 46 60.96 8.24 21.18
CA GLY A 46 61.43 8.14 19.79
C GLY A 46 61.20 9.25 18.76
N ASN A 47 62.24 10.07 18.55
CA ASN A 47 62.85 10.44 17.25
C ASN A 47 61.95 10.87 16.05
N ASP A 48 62.05 12.14 15.64
CA ASP A 48 62.83 12.55 14.47
C ASP A 48 62.65 14.07 14.20
N ALA A 49 63.76 14.80 14.23
CA ALA A 49 63.86 16.15 13.64
C ALA A 49 64.43 16.04 12.21
N PRO A 50 64.19 17.05 11.36
CA PRO A 50 65.33 17.91 11.09
C PRO A 50 65.00 19.41 11.11
N SER A 51 66.08 20.13 11.40
CA SER A 51 66.28 21.57 11.57
C SER A 51 65.83 22.48 10.42
N SER A 52 65.25 23.62 10.78
CA SER A 52 65.64 24.92 10.21
C SER A 52 65.55 26.01 11.27
N SER A 53 66.63 26.78 11.35
CA SER A 53 66.87 27.91 12.24
C SER A 53 66.13 29.16 11.77
N GLU A 54 65.10 29.58 12.50
CA GLU A 54 64.57 30.95 12.47
C GLU A 54 64.17 31.36 13.90
N ASP A 55 64.24 32.66 14.17
CA ASP A 55 64.29 33.31 15.47
C ASP A 55 63.34 32.76 16.54
N LYS A 56 63.88 32.49 17.76
CA LYS A 56 63.07 32.29 18.97
C LYS A 56 62.39 33.62 19.35
N VAL A 57 61.30 33.94 18.66
CA VAL A 57 60.29 34.88 19.16
C VAL A 57 59.70 34.24 20.42
N LEU A 58 59.86 34.91 21.56
CA LEU A 58 59.17 34.52 22.80
C LEU A 58 57.66 34.42 22.48
N PRO A 59 56.96 33.35 22.89
CA PRO A 59 55.53 33.21 22.59
C PRO A 59 54.79 34.43 23.14
N GLU A 60 54.03 35.12 22.28
CA GLU A 60 53.20 36.24 22.70
C GLU A 60 52.24 35.80 23.83
N PRO A 61 52.05 36.61 24.89
CA PRO A 61 51.16 36.25 25.98
C PRO A 61 49.71 36.15 25.49
N VAL A 62 48.92 35.28 26.12
CA VAL A 62 47.51 35.07 25.78
C VAL A 62 46.68 36.28 26.22
N ILE A 63 46.16 37.02 25.24
CA ILE A 63 45.24 38.15 25.43
C ILE A 63 43.84 37.72 24.98
N LEU A 64 42.88 37.86 25.89
CA LEU A 64 41.49 37.50 25.65
C LEU A 64 40.62 38.73 25.49
N ARG A 65 39.75 38.70 24.49
CA ARG A 65 38.78 39.76 24.22
C ARG A 65 37.39 39.18 24.06
N TRP A 66 36.37 39.82 24.60
CA TRP A 66 35.01 39.61 24.13
C TRP A 66 34.74 40.49 22.93
N ALA A 67 34.18 39.93 21.86
CA ALA A 67 34.12 40.59 20.57
C ALA A 67 32.69 40.82 20.07
N GLY A 68 32.55 41.85 19.24
CA GLY A 68 31.40 42.06 18.36
C GLY A 68 30.06 42.30 19.06
N GLY A 69 29.10 41.40 18.81
CA GLY A 69 27.69 41.61 19.17
C GLY A 69 27.47 41.82 20.66
N TRP A 70 28.19 41.08 21.51
CA TRP A 70 28.10 41.23 22.97
C TRP A 70 28.52 42.62 23.42
N VAL A 71 29.63 43.16 22.90
CA VAL A 71 30.16 44.49 23.27
C VAL A 71 29.16 45.58 22.89
N ARG A 72 28.65 45.52 21.65
CA ARG A 72 27.62 46.44 21.14
C ARG A 72 26.37 46.40 22.02
N ASP A 73 25.83 45.21 22.27
CA ASP A 73 24.59 45.05 23.01
C ASP A 73 24.76 45.51 24.46
N LYS A 74 25.92 45.28 25.08
CA LYS A 74 26.24 45.81 26.41
C LYS A 74 26.28 47.32 26.47
N ILE A 75 26.88 47.99 25.49
CA ILE A 75 26.91 49.46 25.45
C ILE A 75 25.48 50.01 25.25
N LEU A 76 24.64 49.32 24.49
CA LEU A 76 23.23 49.69 24.29
C LEU A 76 22.30 49.31 25.45
N GLY A 77 22.80 48.63 26.49
CA GLY A 77 21.98 48.12 27.61
C GLY A 77 21.04 46.98 27.22
N ILE A 78 21.32 46.28 26.12
CA ILE A 78 20.59 45.10 25.64
C ILE A 78 21.23 43.84 26.26
N ALA A 79 20.39 42.91 26.74
CA ALA A 79 20.89 41.64 27.25
C ALA A 79 21.47 40.79 26.12
N SER A 80 22.68 40.25 26.33
CA SER A 80 23.34 39.28 25.43
C SER A 80 23.77 38.06 26.23
N HIS A 81 23.53 36.87 25.68
CA HIS A 81 23.86 35.59 26.31
C HIS A 81 24.92 34.79 25.54
N ASP A 82 25.13 35.14 24.26
CA ASP A 82 26.16 34.58 23.40
C ASP A 82 27.43 35.46 23.50
N ILE A 83 28.56 34.87 23.85
CA ILE A 83 29.83 35.56 24.07
C ILE A 83 30.92 35.00 23.14
N ASP A 84 31.35 35.79 22.18
CA ASP A 84 32.50 35.46 21.33
C ASP A 84 33.81 35.88 22.04
N THR A 85 34.61 34.90 22.45
CA THR A 85 35.94 35.12 23.05
C THR A 85 37.03 34.98 22.00
N ALA A 86 37.60 36.12 21.60
CA ALA A 86 38.70 36.22 20.64
C ALA A 86 40.08 36.09 21.32
N ILE A 87 40.94 35.26 20.75
CA ILE A 87 42.27 34.88 21.26
C ILE A 87 43.36 35.24 20.24
N ASN A 88 44.48 35.84 20.67
CA ASN A 88 45.53 36.35 19.78
C ASN A 88 46.48 35.27 19.24
N CYS A 89 46.99 34.38 20.09
CA CYS A 89 48.16 33.56 19.75
C CYS A 89 47.87 32.05 19.61
N MET A 90 46.62 31.62 19.72
CA MET A 90 46.25 30.19 19.60
C MET A 90 44.83 29.97 19.09
N THR A 91 44.53 28.73 18.67
CA THR A 91 43.22 28.34 18.17
C THR A 91 42.20 28.20 19.31
N GLY A 92 40.91 28.41 18.99
CA GLY A 92 39.83 28.28 19.98
C GLY A 92 39.75 26.87 20.58
N GLU A 93 40.02 25.83 19.78
CA GLU A 93 40.08 24.44 20.24
C GLU A 93 41.22 24.21 21.24
N SER A 94 42.42 24.72 20.93
CA SER A 94 43.59 24.60 21.84
C SER A 94 43.31 25.24 23.19
N PHE A 95 42.68 26.43 23.19
CA PHE A 95 42.29 27.12 24.42
C PHE A 95 41.20 26.35 25.18
N ALA A 96 40.18 25.83 24.49
CA ALA A 96 39.11 25.06 25.11
C ALA A 96 39.62 23.76 25.77
N LEU A 97 40.61 23.09 25.17
CA LEU A 97 41.27 21.92 25.77
C LEU A 97 42.02 22.31 27.06
N ARG A 98 42.73 23.43 27.06
CA ARG A 98 43.41 23.95 28.25
C ARG A 98 42.44 24.40 29.33
N LEU A 99 41.31 25.00 28.95
CA LEU A 99 40.22 25.31 29.85
C LEU A 99 39.64 24.04 30.48
N GLN A 100 39.45 22.98 29.70
CA GLN A 100 39.01 21.68 30.22
C GLN A 100 40.03 21.09 31.21
N GLU A 101 41.32 21.12 30.88
CA GLU A 101 42.37 20.68 31.79
C GLU A 101 42.39 21.50 33.08
N PHE A 102 42.23 22.83 33.00
CA PHE A 102 42.16 23.71 34.16
C PHE A 102 40.92 23.43 35.02
N CYS A 103 39.78 23.15 34.40
CA CYS A 103 38.51 22.89 35.06
C CYS A 103 38.32 21.44 35.52
N PHE A 104 39.07 20.46 34.98
CA PHE A 104 38.89 19.01 35.25
C PHE A 104 40.16 18.25 35.67
N GLY A 105 41.35 18.81 35.43
CA GLY A 105 42.62 18.21 35.81
C GLY A 105 42.88 18.20 37.33
N PRO A 106 43.51 17.14 37.86
CA PRO A 106 43.83 17.03 39.29
C PRO A 106 44.82 18.09 39.79
N ALA A 107 45.64 18.65 38.89
CA ALA A 107 46.63 19.68 39.23
C ALA A 107 46.05 21.04 39.62
N TYR A 108 44.78 21.30 39.32
CA TYR A 108 44.13 22.63 39.46
C TYR A 108 42.95 22.62 40.46
N GLU A 109 42.90 21.64 41.37
CA GLU A 109 41.78 21.45 42.29
C GLU A 109 41.53 22.67 43.21
N THR A 110 42.59 23.30 43.71
CA THR A 110 42.51 24.53 44.52
C THR A 110 41.98 25.72 43.73
N GLN A 111 42.42 25.88 42.48
CA GLN A 111 42.00 26.95 41.57
C GLN A 111 40.55 26.76 41.11
N ARG A 112 40.08 25.52 41.02
CA ARG A 112 38.70 25.19 40.68
C ARG A 112 37.71 25.60 41.77
N GLN A 113 38.08 25.38 43.04
CA GLN A 113 37.28 25.81 44.20
C GLN A 113 37.17 27.33 44.28
N LYS A 114 38.21 28.08 43.88
CA LYS A 114 38.20 29.56 43.82
C LYS A 114 37.07 30.10 42.92
N HIS A 115 36.78 29.42 41.82
CA HIS A 115 35.75 29.83 40.86
C HIS A 115 34.37 29.24 41.15
N GLY A 116 34.17 28.57 42.30
CA GLY A 116 32.87 28.07 42.74
C GLY A 116 32.24 27.01 41.84
N ILE A 117 33.04 26.27 41.06
CA ILE A 117 32.57 25.24 40.13
C ILE A 117 32.14 23.99 40.93
N ASN A 118 30.83 23.80 41.14
CA ASN A 118 30.28 22.77 42.04
C ASN A 118 29.67 21.55 41.31
N GLY A 119 30.22 21.18 40.15
CA GLY A 119 29.86 19.95 39.43
C GLY A 119 29.45 20.18 37.97
N LYS A 120 28.81 19.16 37.38
CA LYS A 120 28.43 19.09 35.94
C LYS A 120 27.36 20.11 35.50
N ASP A 121 26.69 20.79 36.43
CA ASP A 121 25.60 21.73 36.12
C ASP A 121 26.11 23.15 35.82
N ASP A 122 27.28 23.55 36.34
CA ASP A 122 27.89 24.87 36.10
C ASP A 122 28.75 24.91 34.83
N ILE A 123 29.29 23.77 34.44
CA ILE A 123 30.06 23.58 33.19
C ILE A 123 29.34 22.50 32.40
N GLY A 124 28.59 22.91 31.38
CA GLY A 124 27.87 21.99 30.50
C GLY A 124 28.83 20.94 29.90
N GLY A 125 28.34 19.73 29.67
CA GLY A 125 29.16 18.61 29.22
C GLY A 125 30.02 18.98 28.00
N LEU A 126 31.35 19.05 28.21
CA LEU A 126 32.40 19.32 27.21
C LEU A 126 32.54 18.20 26.14
N HIS A 127 31.46 17.46 25.86
CA HIS A 127 31.51 16.27 25.02
C HIS A 127 31.31 16.57 23.53
N LYS A 128 32.35 16.22 22.76
CA LYS A 128 32.45 16.12 21.29
C LYS A 128 32.11 17.40 20.54
N ILE A 129 33.17 18.12 20.19
CA ILE A 129 33.23 19.03 19.04
C ILE A 129 33.05 18.16 17.79
N ALA A 130 31.79 17.88 17.42
CA ALA A 130 31.52 17.44 16.08
C ALA A 130 31.85 18.63 15.18
N LYS A 131 32.84 18.47 14.28
CA LYS A 131 33.04 19.35 13.13
C LYS A 131 31.66 19.68 12.57
N ASN A 132 31.18 20.91 12.77
CA ASN A 132 29.88 21.30 12.26
C ASN A 132 30.05 21.53 10.75
N PRO A 133 29.65 20.57 9.88
CA PRO A 133 30.00 20.63 8.46
C PRO A 133 29.32 21.81 7.75
N GLU A 134 28.26 22.38 8.35
CA GLU A 134 27.49 23.49 7.79
C GLU A 134 28.09 24.88 8.06
N LYS A 135 28.97 25.04 9.06
CA LYS A 135 29.46 26.39 9.45
C LYS A 135 30.80 26.78 8.85
N SER A 136 31.69 25.84 8.49
CA SER A 136 32.83 26.08 7.59
C SER A 136 33.76 24.87 7.52
N LYS A 137 34.28 24.57 6.32
CA LYS A 137 35.38 23.61 6.14
C LYS A 137 36.74 24.10 6.72
N HIS A 138 36.79 25.33 7.25
CA HIS A 138 38.00 26.00 7.77
C HIS A 138 37.78 26.88 9.03
N LEU A 139 36.67 26.77 9.78
CA LEU A 139 36.53 27.47 11.08
C LEU A 139 36.69 26.46 12.23
N GLU A 140 37.75 26.61 13.01
CA GLU A 140 37.92 25.96 14.31
C GLU A 140 37.27 26.84 15.39
N THR A 141 35.94 26.75 15.51
CA THR A 141 35.20 27.45 16.57
C THR A 141 34.72 26.44 17.61
N THR A 142 34.97 26.71 18.88
CA THR A 142 34.57 25.83 19.99
C THR A 142 33.57 26.53 20.89
N THR A 143 32.34 26.01 20.94
CA THR A 143 31.28 26.51 21.83
C THR A 143 31.28 25.73 23.14
N VAL A 144 31.30 26.43 24.28
CA VAL A 144 31.25 25.84 25.62
C VAL A 144 30.22 26.59 26.46
N ARG A 145 29.37 25.85 27.18
CA ARG A 145 28.40 26.44 28.11
C ARG A 145 29.01 26.55 29.51
N LEU A 146 29.27 27.78 29.96
CA LEU A 146 29.95 28.10 31.21
C LEU A 146 29.06 29.02 32.06
N PHE A 147 28.75 28.61 33.30
CA PHE A 147 27.91 29.37 34.25
C PHE A 147 26.51 29.73 33.71
N GLY A 148 26.03 28.95 32.75
CA GLY A 148 24.77 29.18 32.01
C GLY A 148 24.87 30.20 30.87
N LEU A 149 26.08 30.61 30.48
CA LEU A 149 26.36 31.45 29.31
C LEU A 149 26.95 30.58 28.20
N ASP A 150 26.57 30.85 26.95
CA ASP A 150 27.12 30.13 25.79
C ASP A 150 28.32 30.94 25.26
N VAL A 151 29.51 30.34 25.30
CA VAL A 151 30.79 31.00 25.01
C VAL A 151 31.46 30.36 23.80
N ASP A 152 31.70 31.13 22.75
CA ASP A 152 32.37 30.71 21.52
C ASP A 152 33.84 31.16 21.55
N PHE A 153 34.78 30.23 21.47
CA PHE A 153 36.21 30.54 21.36
C PHE A 153 36.63 30.64 19.90
N VAL A 154 37.19 31.79 19.52
CA VAL A 154 37.65 32.11 18.17
C VAL A 154 39.05 32.70 18.20
N ASN A 155 39.87 32.40 17.21
CA ASN A 155 41.16 33.06 17.03
C ASN A 155 41.02 34.36 16.21
N LEU A 156 41.84 35.35 16.54
CA LEU A 156 41.98 36.54 15.70
C LEU A 156 42.61 36.15 14.37
N ARG A 157 42.06 36.68 13.27
CA ARG A 157 42.48 36.27 11.93
C ARG A 157 42.52 37.41 10.95
N LYS A 158 43.46 37.31 10.02
CA LYS A 158 43.56 38.08 8.79
C LYS A 158 43.02 37.25 7.64
N GLU A 159 42.19 37.85 6.81
CA GLU A 159 41.55 37.19 5.66
C GLU A 159 42.05 37.81 4.36
N THR A 160 42.53 36.99 3.42
CA THR A 160 42.84 37.42 2.06
C THR A 160 41.87 36.78 1.07
N TYR A 161 41.14 37.60 0.31
CA TYR A 161 40.11 37.16 -0.63
C TYR A 161 40.66 37.08 -2.06
N THR A 162 40.28 36.04 -2.81
CA THR A 162 40.58 35.95 -4.26
C THR A 162 39.33 36.31 -5.07
N GLN A 163 39.50 36.78 -6.31
CA GLN A 163 38.35 37.22 -7.13
C GLN A 163 37.33 36.10 -7.41
N GLU A 164 37.81 34.85 -7.47
CA GLU A 164 37.03 33.66 -7.85
C GLU A 164 36.41 32.89 -6.67
N SER A 165 36.97 33.01 -5.46
CA SER A 165 36.51 32.24 -4.28
C SER A 165 35.99 33.15 -3.18
N ARG A 166 34.86 32.76 -2.57
CA ARG A 166 34.32 33.38 -1.36
C ARG A 166 35.15 33.06 -0.12
N ASN A 167 35.83 31.91 -0.10
CA ASN A 167 36.54 31.45 1.08
C ASN A 167 37.92 32.13 1.09
N PRO A 168 38.23 33.01 2.07
CA PRO A 168 39.53 33.63 2.16
C PRO A 168 40.58 32.63 2.67
N THR A 169 41.85 32.87 2.35
CA THR A 169 42.96 32.26 3.07
C THR A 169 43.10 32.96 4.43
N MET A 170 43.22 32.17 5.50
CA MET A 170 43.24 32.67 6.88
C MET A 170 44.63 32.54 7.49
N GLU A 171 45.10 33.61 8.11
CA GLU A 171 46.33 33.68 8.91
C GLU A 171 46.01 34.25 10.29
N PHE A 172 46.85 34.00 11.29
CA PHE A 172 46.74 34.70 12.59
C PHE A 172 46.89 36.20 12.37
N GLY A 173 45.94 36.98 12.87
CA GLY A 173 45.89 38.43 12.68
C GLY A 173 45.84 39.19 13.99
N THR A 174 46.12 40.49 13.91
CA THR A 174 45.96 41.41 15.04
C THR A 174 44.48 41.73 15.31
N ALA A 175 44.18 42.31 16.48
CA ALA A 175 42.80 42.74 16.80
C ALA A 175 42.28 43.80 15.82
N GLU A 176 43.15 44.67 15.32
CA GLU A 176 42.83 45.66 14.29
C GLU A 176 42.52 45.01 12.93
N GLU A 177 43.35 44.06 12.48
CA GLU A 177 43.08 43.33 11.23
C GLU A 177 41.79 42.49 11.32
N ASP A 178 41.50 41.91 12.49
CA ASP A 178 40.23 41.23 12.75
C ASP A 178 39.04 42.19 12.79
N ALA A 179 39.23 43.42 13.28
CA ALA A 179 38.21 44.47 13.28
C ALA A 179 37.85 44.89 11.84
N LEU A 180 38.86 45.16 11.02
CA LEU A 180 38.70 45.68 9.66
C LEU A 180 38.01 44.70 8.71
N ARG A 181 38.19 43.39 8.92
CA ARG A 181 37.49 42.36 8.12
C ARG A 181 36.03 42.14 8.50
N ARG A 182 35.51 42.75 9.57
CA ARG A 182 34.12 42.55 10.02
C ARG A 182 33.11 43.29 9.15
N ASP A 183 31.84 42.99 9.36
CA ASP A 183 30.74 43.51 8.53
C ASP A 183 30.42 44.97 8.79
N ALA A 184 30.32 45.38 10.05
CA ALA A 184 29.98 46.73 10.47
C ALA A 184 30.89 47.21 11.61
N THR A 185 31.18 48.51 11.64
CA THR A 185 31.99 49.18 12.68
C THR A 185 31.44 48.90 14.07
N VAL A 186 30.12 49.00 14.25
CA VAL A 186 29.43 48.69 15.51
C VAL A 186 29.55 47.23 15.97
N ASN A 187 29.95 46.30 15.09
CA ASN A 187 30.22 44.89 15.40
C ASN A 187 31.72 44.55 15.41
N ALA A 188 32.57 45.55 15.22
CA ALA A 188 34.03 45.43 15.22
C ALA A 188 34.66 45.91 16.54
N LEU A 189 33.84 46.08 17.58
CA LEU A 189 34.26 46.46 18.92
C LEU A 189 34.78 45.25 19.70
N PHE A 190 35.79 45.47 20.53
CA PHE A 190 36.31 44.48 21.48
C PHE A 190 36.23 45.01 22.91
N TYR A 191 36.09 44.09 23.85
CA TYR A 191 36.25 44.36 25.28
C TYR A 191 37.41 43.51 25.78
N ASN A 192 38.52 44.16 26.12
CA ASN A 192 39.74 43.50 26.54
C ASN A 192 39.58 43.00 27.98
N LEU A 193 39.65 41.68 28.18
CA LEU A 193 39.43 41.09 29.49
C LEU A 193 40.56 41.41 30.46
N ASN A 194 41.79 41.58 29.97
CA ASN A 194 42.96 41.87 30.77
C ASN A 194 42.89 43.30 31.33
N THR A 195 42.57 44.30 30.50
CA THR A 195 42.50 45.71 30.93
C THR A 195 41.14 46.12 31.48
N GLY A 196 40.06 45.45 31.04
CA GLY A 196 38.68 45.84 31.35
C GLY A 196 38.19 47.05 30.55
N GLU A 197 38.82 47.34 29.40
CA GLU A 197 38.52 48.50 28.56
C GLU A 197 37.92 48.08 27.21
N VAL A 198 37.12 48.97 26.62
CA VAL A 198 36.61 48.81 25.24
C VAL A 198 37.67 49.28 24.26
N GLU A 199 37.97 48.44 23.26
CA GLU A 199 38.88 48.75 22.16
C GLU A 199 38.06 48.97 20.87
N ASP A 200 38.29 50.10 20.21
CA ASP A 200 37.63 50.47 18.96
C ASP A 200 38.66 50.90 17.92
N PHE A 201 38.87 50.04 16.92
CA PHE A 201 39.82 50.27 15.83
C PHE A 201 39.16 50.87 14.57
N THR A 202 37.83 51.00 14.56
CA THR A 202 37.06 51.32 13.34
C THR A 202 36.11 52.51 13.47
N GLY A 203 36.04 53.12 14.65
CA GLY A 203 35.11 54.21 14.96
C GLY A 203 33.68 53.74 15.30
N GLY A 204 33.52 52.46 15.65
CA GLY A 204 32.24 51.85 15.96
C GLY A 204 31.51 52.46 17.15
N VAL A 205 32.20 53.03 18.14
CA VAL A 205 31.56 53.69 19.30
C VAL A 205 30.87 54.98 18.85
N GLY A 206 31.51 55.79 18.01
CA GLY A 206 30.92 57.01 17.46
C GLY A 206 29.72 56.70 16.55
N ASP A 207 29.81 55.64 15.75
CA ASP A 207 28.70 55.17 14.91
C ASP A 207 27.53 54.62 15.76
N LEU A 208 27.82 53.98 16.90
CA LEU A 208 26.82 53.50 17.85
C LEU A 208 26.05 54.66 18.49
N GLU A 209 26.74 55.73 18.90
CA GLU A 209 26.12 56.98 19.39
C GLU A 209 25.31 57.68 18.29
N GLY A 210 25.83 57.70 17.06
CA GLY A 210 25.18 58.27 15.88
C GLY A 210 24.06 57.44 15.28
N LYS A 211 23.77 56.24 15.82
CA LYS A 211 22.82 55.26 15.29
C LYS A 211 23.05 54.95 13.80
N LEU A 212 24.31 54.72 13.45
CA LEU A 212 24.78 54.50 12.09
C LEU A 212 25.36 53.10 11.93
N ILE A 213 25.05 52.45 10.80
CA ILE A 213 25.66 51.19 10.37
C ILE A 213 26.60 51.52 9.20
N ARG A 214 27.91 51.47 9.46
CA ARG A 214 28.98 51.71 8.48
C ARG A 214 29.87 50.47 8.35
N THR A 215 30.45 50.24 7.18
CA THR A 215 31.46 49.21 6.96
C THR A 215 32.83 49.69 7.45
N PRO A 216 33.68 48.83 8.06
CA PRO A 216 35.02 49.23 8.51
C PRO A 216 35.95 49.68 7.38
N LEU A 217 35.82 49.05 6.20
CA LEU A 217 36.55 49.38 4.98
C LEU A 217 35.61 50.00 3.94
N GLU A 218 36.18 50.34 2.79
CA GLU A 218 35.42 50.87 1.64
C GLU A 218 34.25 49.90 1.29
N PRO A 219 33.01 50.42 1.14
CA PRO A 219 31.83 49.56 1.01
C PRO A 219 31.85 48.63 -0.21
N PHE A 220 32.35 49.09 -1.36
CA PHE A 220 32.39 48.28 -2.58
C PHE A 220 33.31 47.07 -2.40
N GLN A 221 34.52 47.27 -1.88
CA GLN A 221 35.43 46.19 -1.54
C GLN A 221 34.80 45.24 -0.51
N THR A 222 34.22 45.80 0.55
CA THR A 222 33.57 45.02 1.63
C THR A 222 32.48 44.08 1.11
N PHE A 223 31.63 44.57 0.20
CA PHE A 223 30.56 43.76 -0.38
C PHE A 223 31.04 42.82 -1.49
N MET A 224 32.14 43.13 -2.17
CA MET A 224 32.73 42.21 -3.16
C MET A 224 33.45 41.03 -2.50
N ASP A 225 34.02 41.23 -1.32
CA ASP A 225 34.68 40.20 -0.50
C ASP A 225 33.67 39.21 0.09
N ASP A 226 32.62 39.70 0.76
CA ASP A 226 31.47 38.87 1.17
C ASP A 226 30.14 39.58 0.91
N PRO A 227 29.49 39.33 -0.25
CA PRO A 227 28.22 39.95 -0.60
C PRO A 227 27.09 39.74 0.41
N LEU A 228 27.14 38.70 1.26
CA LEU A 228 26.14 38.48 2.31
C LEU A 228 26.11 39.63 3.33
N ARG A 229 27.19 40.42 3.44
CA ARG A 229 27.26 41.60 4.31
C ARG A 229 26.16 42.62 3.99
N VAL A 230 25.70 42.70 2.75
CA VAL A 230 24.56 43.56 2.36
C VAL A 230 23.31 43.20 3.20
N LEU A 231 22.93 41.92 3.22
CA LEU A 231 21.77 41.45 4.00
C LEU A 231 22.01 41.56 5.51
N ARG A 232 23.25 41.37 5.96
CA ARG A 232 23.61 41.54 7.38
C ARG A 232 23.48 42.99 7.85
N LEU A 233 23.92 43.95 7.03
CA LEU A 233 23.77 45.38 7.33
C LEU A 233 22.29 45.78 7.36
N VAL A 234 21.47 45.27 6.43
CA VAL A 234 20.00 45.45 6.48
C VAL A 234 19.42 44.86 7.76
N ARG A 235 19.88 43.68 8.19
CA ARG A 235 19.48 43.06 9.46
C ARG A 235 19.87 43.90 10.67
N PHE A 236 21.11 44.40 10.74
CA PHE A 236 21.54 45.23 11.87
C PHE A 236 20.79 46.56 11.91
N ALA A 237 20.63 47.21 10.76
CA ALA A 237 19.90 48.47 10.64
C ALA A 237 18.44 48.33 11.10
N SER A 238 17.75 47.27 10.67
CA SER A 238 16.36 47.01 11.07
C SER A 238 16.24 46.56 12.53
N ARG A 239 17.13 45.67 13.02
CA ARG A 239 17.15 45.23 14.42
C ARG A 239 17.37 46.38 15.39
N LEU A 240 18.37 47.23 15.13
CA LEU A 240 18.76 48.32 16.02
C LEU A 240 17.97 49.62 15.78
N GLY A 241 17.24 49.72 14.66
CA GLY A 241 16.57 50.95 14.24
C GLY A 241 17.55 52.04 13.79
N PHE A 242 18.69 51.63 13.23
CA PHE A 242 19.79 52.51 12.81
C PHE A 242 19.68 52.85 11.32
N ARG A 243 20.38 53.90 10.88
CA ARG A 243 20.52 54.23 9.46
C ARG A 243 21.75 53.52 8.89
N ILE A 244 21.72 53.18 7.60
CA ILE A 244 22.90 52.69 6.88
C ILE A 244 23.63 53.93 6.36
N ASP A 245 24.96 53.93 6.44
CA ASP A 245 25.81 54.97 5.87
C ASP A 245 25.51 55.20 4.38
N GLU A 246 25.50 56.46 3.93
CA GLU A 246 25.05 56.83 2.57
C GLU A 246 25.93 56.22 1.48
N ASP A 247 27.23 56.09 1.72
CA ASP A 247 28.15 55.50 0.75
C ASP A 247 27.94 53.99 0.68
N ALA A 248 27.72 53.33 1.82
CA ALA A 248 27.35 51.92 1.84
C ALA A 248 25.99 51.69 1.16
N GLU A 249 24.98 52.51 1.44
CA GLU A 249 23.64 52.40 0.86
C GLU A 249 23.67 52.54 -0.67
N ARG A 250 24.46 53.48 -1.20
CA ARG A 250 24.64 53.68 -2.65
C ARG A 250 25.22 52.44 -3.34
N VAL A 251 26.18 51.80 -2.69
CA VAL A 251 26.88 50.64 -3.25
C VAL A 251 26.06 49.34 -3.13
N MET A 252 25.20 49.22 -2.11
CA MET A 252 24.33 48.05 -1.95
C MET A 252 23.41 47.81 -3.16
N GLY A 253 22.96 48.89 -3.83
CA GLY A 253 22.15 48.82 -5.04
C GLY A 253 22.94 48.72 -6.35
N ASP A 254 24.29 48.66 -6.32
CA ASP A 254 25.11 48.52 -7.52
C ASP A 254 24.89 47.12 -8.14
N GLY A 255 24.60 47.08 -9.44
CA GLY A 255 24.32 45.82 -10.15
C GLY A 255 25.44 44.77 -10.05
N ARG A 256 26.71 45.18 -9.86
CA ARG A 256 27.84 44.26 -9.64
C ARG A 256 27.74 43.59 -8.27
N VAL A 257 27.36 44.33 -7.23
CA VAL A 257 27.17 43.80 -5.87
C VAL A 257 25.96 42.88 -5.83
N LEU A 258 24.85 43.27 -6.45
CA LEU A 258 23.64 42.44 -6.55
C LEU A 258 23.92 41.13 -7.31
N SER A 259 24.70 41.20 -8.40
CA SER A 259 25.14 40.03 -9.16
C SER A 259 26.05 39.13 -8.32
N ALA A 260 27.02 39.71 -7.60
CA ALA A 260 27.90 38.97 -6.70
C ALA A 260 27.11 38.29 -5.57
N LEU A 261 26.11 38.96 -5.00
CA LEU A 261 25.19 38.39 -4.00
C LEU A 261 24.37 37.23 -4.59
N ARG A 262 23.93 37.34 -5.84
CA ARG A 262 23.17 36.29 -6.53
C ARG A 262 24.02 35.04 -6.79
N VAL A 263 25.28 35.22 -7.20
CA VAL A 263 26.16 34.15 -7.71
C VAL A 263 27.07 33.54 -6.63
N LYS A 264 27.72 34.36 -5.79
CA LYS A 264 28.73 33.89 -4.82
C LYS A 264 28.13 33.32 -3.54
N ILE A 265 26.86 33.61 -3.24
CA ILE A 265 26.24 33.30 -1.94
C ILE A 265 25.21 32.19 -2.11
N SER A 266 25.34 31.14 -1.29
CA SER A 266 24.36 30.06 -1.26
C SER A 266 23.01 30.54 -0.72
N ARG A 267 21.93 29.92 -1.19
CA ARG A 267 20.56 30.31 -0.89
C ARG A 267 20.19 30.02 0.57
N GLU A 268 20.81 29.01 1.15
CA GLU A 268 20.68 28.65 2.57
C GLU A 268 21.16 29.79 3.46
N ARG A 269 22.28 30.45 3.11
CA ARG A 269 22.81 31.58 3.89
C ARG A 269 21.96 32.83 3.76
N ILE A 270 21.35 33.06 2.59
CA ILE A 270 20.34 34.12 2.40
C ILE A 270 19.13 33.83 3.30
N GLY A 271 18.64 32.59 3.31
CA GLY A 271 17.55 32.13 4.17
C GLY A 271 17.79 32.38 5.65
N ILE A 272 18.98 32.06 6.17
CA ILE A 272 19.33 32.28 7.59
C ILE A 272 19.28 33.78 7.95
N GLU A 273 19.83 34.66 7.12
CA GLU A 273 19.79 36.10 7.41
C GLU A 273 18.36 36.65 7.29
N LEU A 274 17.58 36.17 6.31
CA LEU A 274 16.16 36.53 6.15
C LEU A 274 15.33 36.08 7.36
N GLU A 275 15.48 34.84 7.81
CA GLU A 275 14.77 34.32 8.98
C GLU A 275 15.06 35.17 10.23
N LYS A 276 16.34 35.53 10.46
CA LYS A 276 16.71 36.40 11.58
C LYS A 276 16.10 37.81 11.46
N MET A 277 15.92 38.33 10.24
CA MET A 277 15.25 39.61 10.01
C MET A 277 13.75 39.53 10.31
N LEU A 278 13.08 38.50 9.80
CA LEU A 278 11.62 38.35 9.90
C LEU A 278 11.13 37.89 11.28
N ARG A 279 11.99 37.24 12.06
CA ARG A 279 11.70 36.90 13.47
C ARG A 279 11.78 38.09 14.43
N HIS A 280 12.43 39.17 14.05
CA HIS A 280 12.60 40.35 14.91
C HIS A 280 11.34 41.24 14.93
N GLU A 281 11.20 42.09 15.95
CA GLU A 281 10.05 43.00 16.11
C GLU A 281 9.90 43.96 14.91
N ASN A 282 11.02 44.43 14.35
CA ASN A 282 11.06 45.39 13.23
C ASN A 282 11.09 44.74 11.84
N ALA A 283 10.43 43.60 11.64
CA ALA A 283 10.41 42.87 10.35
C ALA A 283 9.88 43.75 9.19
N CYS A 284 8.93 44.66 9.46
CA CYS A 284 8.47 45.65 8.49
C CYS A 284 9.60 46.53 7.93
N ASP A 285 10.52 46.99 8.80
CA ASP A 285 11.63 47.83 8.37
C ASP A 285 12.66 47.05 7.53
N ALA A 286 12.85 45.77 7.85
CA ALA A 286 13.69 44.90 7.03
C ALA A 286 13.14 44.74 5.60
N LEU A 287 11.85 44.45 5.45
CA LEU A 287 11.21 44.35 4.12
C LEU A 287 11.21 45.70 3.39
N ARG A 288 10.96 46.81 4.10
CA ARG A 288 11.04 48.16 3.53
C ARG A 288 12.42 48.46 2.95
N ARG A 289 13.50 48.08 3.65
CA ARG A 289 14.88 48.25 3.18
C ARG A 289 15.21 47.35 2.01
N ILE A 290 14.77 46.08 2.04
CA ILE A 290 14.91 45.18 0.89
C ILE A 290 14.24 45.78 -0.35
N HIS A 291 13.04 46.36 -0.19
CA HIS A 291 12.35 47.07 -1.27
C HIS A 291 13.12 48.30 -1.76
N LYS A 292 13.54 49.19 -0.85
CA LYS A 292 14.24 50.43 -1.19
C LYS A 292 15.57 50.18 -1.92
N LEU A 293 16.27 49.11 -1.57
CA LEU A 293 17.59 48.75 -2.09
C LEU A 293 17.54 47.85 -3.33
N ASP A 294 16.34 47.59 -3.89
CA ASP A 294 16.12 46.69 -5.03
C ASP A 294 16.68 45.27 -4.83
N LEU A 295 16.67 44.80 -3.58
CA LEU A 295 17.17 43.47 -3.20
C LEU A 295 16.13 42.36 -3.42
N TYR A 296 14.90 42.71 -3.79
CA TYR A 296 13.80 41.75 -3.90
C TYR A 296 14.11 40.64 -4.92
N ALA A 297 14.52 41.01 -6.13
CA ALA A 297 14.86 40.05 -7.19
C ALA A 297 16.12 39.23 -6.88
N THR A 298 16.94 39.66 -5.92
CA THR A 298 18.11 38.90 -5.47
C THR A 298 17.73 37.87 -4.40
N VAL A 299 16.78 38.18 -3.52
CA VAL A 299 16.38 37.33 -2.38
C VAL A 299 15.20 36.41 -2.72
N PHE A 300 14.16 36.96 -3.35
CA PHE A 300 12.89 36.28 -3.61
C PHE A 300 12.77 35.90 -5.08
N THR A 301 13.76 35.17 -5.62
CA THR A 301 13.78 34.66 -7.01
C THR A 301 14.59 33.37 -7.06
N ASP A 302 14.21 32.43 -7.93
CA ASP A 302 15.03 31.27 -8.28
C ASP A 302 16.23 31.71 -9.14
N PRO A 303 17.47 31.64 -8.62
CA PRO A 303 18.65 32.08 -9.37
C PRO A 303 18.99 31.19 -10.56
N ALA A 304 18.56 29.92 -10.55
CA ALA A 304 18.93 28.91 -11.54
C ALA A 304 18.08 28.98 -12.83
N ARG A 305 16.99 29.74 -12.80
CA ARG A 305 16.11 29.97 -13.93
C ARG A 305 16.38 31.33 -14.57
N GLU A 306 16.69 31.32 -15.86
CA GLU A 306 16.80 32.53 -16.67
C GLU A 306 15.44 32.92 -17.26
N GLY A 307 15.17 34.22 -17.38
CA GLY A 307 13.96 34.73 -18.05
C GLY A 307 12.65 34.61 -17.26
N MET A 308 12.68 34.38 -15.94
CA MET A 308 11.45 34.44 -15.13
C MET A 308 10.83 35.84 -15.12
N MET A 309 9.51 35.88 -15.17
CA MET A 309 8.74 37.11 -14.95
C MET A 309 9.00 37.62 -13.54
N THR A 310 9.22 38.93 -13.40
CA THR A 310 9.36 39.59 -12.09
C THR A 310 8.03 40.19 -11.66
N PRO A 311 7.61 40.01 -10.40
CA PRO A 311 6.35 40.58 -9.92
C PRO A 311 6.43 42.11 -9.83
N ASP A 312 5.29 42.79 -9.99
CA ASP A 312 5.21 44.23 -9.73
C ASP A 312 5.24 44.50 -8.22
N LEU A 313 6.24 45.27 -7.78
CA LEU A 313 6.47 45.63 -6.38
C LEU A 313 5.78 46.92 -5.96
N GLY A 314 5.13 47.64 -6.89
CA GLY A 314 4.51 48.94 -6.62
C GLY A 314 3.46 48.94 -5.51
N ARG A 315 2.91 47.77 -5.17
CA ARG A 315 1.93 47.59 -4.09
C ARG A 315 2.45 46.79 -2.89
N TRP A 316 3.70 46.35 -2.93
CA TRP A 316 4.28 45.53 -1.87
C TRP A 316 4.38 46.28 -0.53
N SER A 317 4.60 47.60 -0.56
CA SER A 317 4.60 48.44 0.65
C SER A 317 3.29 48.40 1.40
N ALA A 318 2.16 48.43 0.68
CA ALA A 318 0.84 48.32 1.29
C ALA A 318 0.65 47.00 2.04
N VAL A 319 1.31 45.92 1.59
CA VAL A 319 1.20 44.59 2.21
C VAL A 319 1.94 44.55 3.55
N TYR A 320 3.23 44.88 3.56
CA TYR A 320 4.03 44.81 4.79
C TYR A 320 3.64 45.90 5.81
N GLU A 321 3.16 47.06 5.35
CA GLU A 321 2.65 48.12 6.24
C GLU A 321 1.30 47.73 6.85
N ALA A 322 0.43 47.05 6.10
CA ALA A 322 -0.81 46.53 6.66
C ALA A 322 -0.53 45.47 7.73
N LEU A 323 0.42 44.55 7.49
CA LEU A 323 0.79 43.54 8.49
C LEU A 323 1.38 44.19 9.76
N ASP A 324 2.23 45.20 9.62
CA ASP A 324 2.77 45.99 10.74
C ASP A 324 1.65 46.68 11.53
N GLY A 325 0.68 47.29 10.83
CA GLY A 325 -0.49 47.92 11.45
C GLY A 325 -1.36 46.91 12.22
N LEU A 326 -1.57 45.72 11.65
CA LEU A 326 -2.30 44.63 12.28
C LEU A 326 -1.58 44.11 13.54
N GLU A 327 -0.27 43.92 13.47
CA GLU A 327 0.56 43.46 14.59
C GLU A 327 0.60 44.46 15.76
N ARG A 328 0.67 45.76 15.45
CA ARG A 328 0.66 46.84 16.46
C ARG A 328 -0.68 47.04 17.12
N SER A 329 -1.78 46.59 16.51
CA SER A 329 -3.12 46.63 17.08
C SER A 329 -3.22 45.66 18.26
N LYS A 330 -2.89 46.15 19.46
CA LYS A 330 -2.85 45.35 20.71
C LYS A 330 -4.23 44.99 21.28
N THR A 331 -5.32 45.36 20.61
CA THR A 331 -6.70 45.10 21.04
C THR A 331 -6.95 43.60 21.21
N ALA A 332 -7.64 43.21 22.29
CA ALA A 332 -8.11 41.83 22.44
C ALA A 332 -9.13 41.51 21.32
N GLY A 333 -8.94 40.41 20.59
CA GLY A 333 -9.75 40.08 19.41
C GLY A 333 -9.28 40.75 18.11
N SER A 334 -8.12 41.42 18.09
CA SER A 334 -7.57 41.93 16.83
C SER A 334 -7.29 40.77 15.85
N MET A 335 -7.58 41.00 14.57
CA MET A 335 -7.35 40.05 13.47
C MET A 335 -5.98 39.36 13.54
N PHE A 336 -4.92 40.11 13.88
CA PHE A 336 -3.59 39.55 14.05
C PHE A 336 -3.52 38.51 15.17
N LYS A 337 -4.06 38.79 16.36
CA LYS A 337 -4.05 37.83 17.49
C LYS A 337 -4.89 36.60 17.20
N VAL A 338 -5.97 36.75 16.43
CA VAL A 338 -6.84 35.63 16.03
C VAL A 338 -6.14 34.73 15.02
N LEU A 339 -5.41 35.30 14.06
CA LEU A 339 -4.79 34.56 12.96
C LEU A 339 -3.36 34.09 13.24
N VAL A 340 -2.61 34.83 14.05
CA VAL A 340 -1.18 34.61 14.31
C VAL A 340 -0.98 34.26 15.78
N THR A 341 -0.80 32.97 16.04
CA THR A 341 -0.64 32.44 17.40
C THR A 341 0.78 31.89 17.61
N GLY A 342 1.59 32.61 18.38
CA GLY A 342 2.98 32.23 18.73
C GLY A 342 4.06 32.80 17.79
N GLU A 343 5.32 32.66 18.21
CA GLU A 343 6.47 33.27 17.51
C GLU A 343 6.77 32.64 16.14
N GLU A 344 6.55 31.33 15.98
CA GLU A 344 6.75 30.66 14.69
C GLU A 344 5.72 31.12 13.66
N ALA A 345 4.45 31.25 14.05
CA ALA A 345 3.39 31.77 13.19
C ALA A 345 3.64 33.22 12.78
N ARG A 346 4.20 34.05 13.67
CA ARG A 346 4.61 35.42 13.37
C ARG A 346 5.67 35.46 12.29
N TYR A 347 6.70 34.62 12.38
CA TYR A 347 7.71 34.50 11.33
C TYR A 347 7.09 34.12 9.99
N TYR A 348 6.21 33.11 9.97
CA TYR A 348 5.52 32.69 8.76
C TYR A 348 4.61 33.78 8.18
N ALA A 349 3.93 34.56 9.00
CA ALA A 349 3.13 35.70 8.55
C ALA A 349 3.99 36.73 7.78
N TRP A 350 5.17 37.07 8.31
CA TRP A 350 6.10 37.98 7.65
C TRP A 350 6.72 37.38 6.37
N ALA A 351 7.00 36.08 6.36
CA ALA A 351 7.47 35.39 5.15
C ALA A 351 6.39 35.34 4.06
N LEU A 352 5.12 35.11 4.44
CA LEU A 352 3.97 35.17 3.54
C LEU A 352 3.82 36.57 2.94
N ALA A 353 3.89 37.63 3.75
CA ALA A 353 3.86 39.01 3.27
C ALA A 353 4.98 39.34 2.27
N ALA A 354 6.15 38.74 2.44
CA ALA A 354 7.25 38.89 1.50
C ALA A 354 7.00 38.21 0.14
N LEU A 355 6.18 37.16 0.11
CA LEU A 355 5.90 36.36 -1.08
C LEU A 355 4.60 36.76 -1.81
N VAL A 356 3.74 37.58 -1.22
CA VAL A 356 2.50 38.08 -1.85
C VAL A 356 2.69 38.64 -3.26
N PRO A 357 3.77 39.37 -3.60
CA PRO A 357 3.92 39.89 -4.97
C PRO A 357 3.91 38.79 -6.05
N TRP A 358 4.36 37.57 -5.73
CA TRP A 358 4.36 36.43 -6.65
C TRP A 358 2.96 35.88 -6.97
N GLU A 359 1.94 36.27 -6.22
CA GLU A 359 0.53 35.93 -6.50
C GLU A 359 0.00 36.57 -7.79
N GLN A 360 0.67 37.62 -8.27
CA GLN A 360 0.31 38.34 -9.50
C GLN A 360 0.67 37.57 -10.78
N ILE A 361 1.53 36.55 -10.66
CA ILE A 361 2.07 35.81 -11.80
C ILE A 361 1.34 34.47 -11.90
N PRO A 362 0.81 34.10 -13.09
CA PRO A 362 0.14 32.82 -13.27
C PRO A 362 1.10 31.64 -13.12
N ASP A 363 0.60 30.54 -12.58
CA ASP A 363 1.35 29.30 -12.41
C ASP A 363 1.75 28.65 -13.75
N GLU A 364 2.91 27.99 -13.75
CA GLU A 364 3.35 27.16 -14.87
C GLU A 364 2.56 25.83 -14.93
N PRO A 365 2.30 25.28 -16.13
CA PRO A 365 1.66 23.98 -16.26
C PRO A 365 2.52 22.86 -15.66
N PRO A 366 1.91 21.79 -15.13
CA PRO A 366 2.64 20.73 -14.43
C PRO A 366 3.58 19.96 -15.38
N VAL A 367 4.83 19.77 -14.95
CA VAL A 367 5.90 19.09 -15.72
C VAL A 367 5.60 17.61 -16.00
N LYS A 368 4.74 16.96 -15.20
CA LYS A 368 4.33 15.55 -15.38
C LYS A 368 2.81 15.42 -15.35
N LYS A 369 2.26 14.67 -16.31
CA LYS A 369 0.82 14.37 -16.42
C LYS A 369 0.37 13.62 -15.15
N GLY A 370 -0.59 14.21 -14.41
CA GLY A 370 -1.14 13.63 -13.17
C GLY A 370 -0.57 14.17 -11.85
N LYS A 371 0.40 15.10 -11.86
CA LYS A 371 0.83 15.82 -10.64
C LYS A 371 0.26 17.24 -10.62
N LEU A 372 -0.05 17.76 -9.43
CA LEU A 372 -0.42 19.16 -9.22
C LEU A 372 0.76 20.08 -9.55
N ALA A 373 0.50 21.19 -10.22
CA ALA A 373 1.50 22.24 -10.41
C ALA A 373 1.94 22.79 -9.03
N VAL A 374 3.23 23.10 -8.92
CA VAL A 374 3.76 23.76 -7.73
C VAL A 374 3.60 25.26 -7.97
N PRO A 375 2.92 25.99 -7.06
CA PRO A 375 2.75 27.42 -7.23
C PRO A 375 4.09 28.15 -7.30
N LEU A 376 4.19 29.16 -8.16
CA LEU A 376 5.46 29.86 -8.39
C LEU A 376 6.00 30.50 -7.11
N ALA A 377 5.12 31.09 -6.28
CA ALA A 377 5.50 31.64 -4.98
C ALA A 377 6.16 30.61 -4.05
N ALA A 378 5.69 29.36 -4.06
CA ALA A 378 6.27 28.28 -3.28
C ALA A 378 7.62 27.83 -3.84
N GLN A 379 7.74 27.74 -5.17
CA GLN A 379 9.02 27.45 -5.82
C GLN A 379 10.07 28.51 -5.49
N VAL A 380 9.70 29.79 -5.58
CA VAL A 380 10.57 30.91 -5.22
C VAL A 380 10.99 30.84 -3.75
N ALA A 381 10.10 30.47 -2.84
CA ALA A 381 10.47 30.28 -1.45
C ALA A 381 11.54 29.19 -1.28
N ARG A 382 11.40 28.06 -2.00
CA ARG A 382 12.31 26.93 -1.92
C ARG A 382 13.67 27.17 -2.59
N GLU A 383 13.68 27.81 -3.75
CA GLU A 383 14.91 28.02 -4.52
C GLU A 383 15.59 29.35 -4.20
N GLY A 384 14.82 30.39 -3.85
CA GLY A 384 15.35 31.74 -3.62
C GLY A 384 16.02 31.94 -2.26
N PHE A 385 15.46 31.38 -1.19
CA PHE A 385 16.03 31.48 0.15
C PHE A 385 15.99 30.17 0.94
N ARG A 386 15.73 29.02 0.28
CA ARG A 386 15.74 27.68 0.90
C ARG A 386 14.78 27.59 2.10
N ALA A 387 13.53 27.98 1.88
CA ALA A 387 12.47 27.88 2.87
C ALA A 387 12.34 26.44 3.44
N PRO A 388 12.11 26.28 4.76
CA PRO A 388 11.78 24.99 5.34
C PRO A 388 10.52 24.38 4.72
N ASN A 389 10.43 23.04 4.69
CA ASN A 389 9.29 22.33 4.09
C ASN A 389 7.93 22.81 4.63
N LYS A 390 7.84 23.08 5.94
CA LYS A 390 6.62 23.63 6.56
C LYS A 390 6.18 24.96 5.92
N LEU A 391 7.12 25.88 5.72
CA LEU A 391 6.82 27.17 5.08
C LEU A 391 6.50 26.98 3.59
N PHE A 392 7.22 26.10 2.90
CA PHE A 392 6.92 25.75 1.51
C PHE A 392 5.48 25.22 1.35
N ASP A 393 5.09 24.26 2.18
CA ASP A 393 3.75 23.66 2.15
C ASP A 393 2.67 24.69 2.52
N LEU A 394 2.95 25.58 3.48
CA LEU A 394 2.07 26.68 3.85
C LEU A 394 1.86 27.67 2.70
N VAL A 395 2.93 28.11 2.02
CA VAL A 395 2.84 29.03 0.85
C VAL A 395 2.06 28.36 -0.28
N ALA A 396 2.41 27.11 -0.61
CA ALA A 396 1.73 26.36 -1.67
C ALA A 396 0.23 26.16 -1.39
N SER A 397 -0.12 25.90 -0.13
CA SER A 397 -1.51 25.68 0.28
C SER A 397 -2.30 27.00 0.37
N SER A 398 -1.66 28.07 0.84
CA SER A 398 -2.24 29.42 0.85
C SER A 398 -2.64 29.87 -0.55
N HIS A 399 -1.78 29.67 -1.54
CA HIS A 399 -2.10 29.95 -2.95
C HIS A 399 -3.28 29.12 -3.45
N ARG A 400 -3.23 27.79 -3.26
CA ARG A 400 -4.27 26.86 -3.76
C ARG A 400 -5.65 27.10 -3.14
N HIS A 401 -5.70 27.42 -1.86
CA HIS A 401 -6.96 27.61 -1.13
C HIS A 401 -7.48 29.05 -1.19
N ARG A 402 -6.67 30.02 -1.65
CA ARG A 402 -7.02 31.45 -1.65
C ARG A 402 -8.41 31.71 -2.22
N GLN A 403 -8.69 31.20 -3.42
CA GLN A 403 -9.99 31.40 -4.09
C GLN A 403 -11.15 30.80 -3.29
N ALA A 404 -10.96 29.62 -2.69
CA ALA A 404 -11.97 29.00 -1.84
C ALA A 404 -12.20 29.78 -0.53
N ILE A 405 -11.15 30.36 0.06
CA ILE A 405 -11.26 31.21 1.25
C ILE A 405 -12.04 32.49 0.91
N VAL A 406 -11.71 33.17 -0.20
CA VAL A 406 -12.41 34.38 -0.65
C VAL A 406 -13.88 34.09 -0.99
N GLU A 407 -14.17 32.93 -1.58
CA GLU A 407 -15.56 32.48 -1.80
C GLU A 407 -16.33 32.35 -0.49
N LEU A 408 -15.73 31.69 0.52
CA LEU A 408 -16.37 31.55 1.83
C LEU A 408 -16.52 32.88 2.57
N LYS A 409 -15.57 33.81 2.41
CA LYS A 409 -15.71 35.20 2.87
C LYS A 409 -16.97 35.84 2.27
N ARG A 410 -17.16 35.71 0.96
CA ARG A 410 -18.32 36.27 0.26
C ARG A 410 -19.63 35.65 0.75
N ILE A 411 -19.67 34.33 0.97
CA ILE A 411 -20.85 33.64 1.49
C ILE A 411 -21.19 34.16 2.90
N ALA A 412 -20.19 34.23 3.79
CA ALA A 412 -20.36 34.71 5.17
C ALA A 412 -20.94 36.13 5.24
N LEU A 413 -20.51 37.01 4.34
CA LEU A 413 -20.94 38.41 4.30
C LEU A 413 -22.23 38.65 3.49
N SER A 414 -22.79 37.61 2.86
CA SER A 414 -24.02 37.71 2.07
C SER A 414 -25.27 37.37 2.89
N ASP A 415 -26.45 37.51 2.29
CA ASP A 415 -27.72 37.05 2.88
C ASP A 415 -28.15 35.65 2.40
N ASP A 416 -27.21 34.87 1.86
CA ASP A 416 -27.45 33.47 1.47
C ASP A 416 -27.68 32.60 2.72
N GLU A 417 -28.67 31.72 2.70
CA GLU A 417 -28.93 30.73 3.76
C GLU A 417 -27.69 29.86 4.04
N LYS A 418 -26.82 29.67 3.03
CA LYS A 418 -25.54 28.95 3.16
C LYS A 418 -24.62 29.53 4.23
N LYS A 419 -24.78 30.79 4.65
CA LYS A 419 -23.96 31.35 5.75
C LYS A 419 -24.19 30.64 7.08
N ARG A 420 -25.32 29.94 7.25
CA ARG A 420 -25.66 29.17 8.46
C ARG A 420 -25.13 27.72 8.42
N GLU A 421 -24.57 27.27 7.30
CA GLU A 421 -24.05 25.91 7.12
C GLU A 421 -22.73 25.70 7.88
N ARG A 422 -22.82 25.35 9.17
CA ARG A 422 -21.65 25.14 10.05
C ARG A 422 -20.67 24.10 9.49
N ASP A 423 -21.18 23.04 8.87
CA ASP A 423 -20.39 22.01 8.20
C ASP A 423 -19.61 22.53 7.00
N ARG A 424 -20.20 23.41 6.19
CA ARG A 424 -19.51 24.00 5.04
C ARG A 424 -18.24 24.73 5.47
N PHE A 425 -18.34 25.60 6.47
CA PHE A 425 -17.20 26.35 6.99
C PHE A 425 -16.21 25.44 7.74
N GLY A 426 -16.71 24.57 8.61
CA GLY A 426 -15.87 23.66 9.38
C GLY A 426 -15.09 22.67 8.50
N MET A 427 -15.73 22.09 7.48
CA MET A 427 -15.07 21.17 6.55
C MET A 427 -14.03 21.88 5.68
N ALA A 428 -14.32 23.10 5.23
CA ALA A 428 -13.35 23.89 4.48
C ALA A 428 -12.11 24.22 5.32
N ILE A 429 -12.29 24.67 6.57
CA ILE A 429 -11.20 24.93 7.51
C ILE A 429 -10.37 23.68 7.76
N ARG A 430 -11.01 22.52 7.97
CA ARG A 430 -10.32 21.23 8.14
C ARG A 430 -9.52 20.84 6.90
N GLN A 431 -10.08 21.06 5.71
CA GLN A 431 -9.40 20.80 4.45
C GLN A 431 -8.15 21.67 4.31
N TRP A 432 -8.26 22.97 4.60
CA TRP A 432 -7.14 23.91 4.57
C TRP A 432 -6.05 23.54 5.57
N ASP A 433 -6.41 23.13 6.79
CA ASP A 433 -5.44 22.76 7.81
C ASP A 433 -4.74 21.42 7.48
N SER A 434 -5.48 20.44 6.96
CA SER A 434 -4.94 19.12 6.56
C SER A 434 -3.86 19.20 5.46
N ARG A 435 -3.92 20.25 4.64
CA ARG A 435 -3.02 20.50 3.51
C ARG A 435 -2.27 21.80 3.78
N GLY A 436 -1.06 21.69 4.35
CA GLY A 436 -0.16 22.82 4.61
C GLY A 436 -0.10 23.30 6.06
N GLY A 437 -1.01 22.84 6.94
CA GLY A 437 -1.09 23.30 8.32
C GLY A 437 -1.45 24.79 8.43
N HIS A 438 -1.74 25.24 9.66
CA HIS A 438 -1.96 26.65 9.98
C HIS A 438 -3.01 27.34 9.09
N TRP A 439 -4.23 26.82 9.00
CA TRP A 439 -5.30 27.41 8.17
C TRP A 439 -5.50 28.93 8.41
N ARG A 440 -5.28 29.38 9.65
CA ARG A 440 -5.33 30.80 10.04
C ARG A 440 -4.32 31.67 9.26
N LEU A 441 -3.11 31.18 9.03
CA LEU A 441 -2.10 31.88 8.24
C LEU A 441 -2.44 31.87 6.74
N GLN A 442 -3.15 30.86 6.26
CA GLN A 442 -3.68 30.83 4.89
C GLN A 442 -4.75 31.91 4.69
N VAL A 443 -5.61 32.13 5.70
CA VAL A 443 -6.55 33.27 5.71
C VAL A 443 -5.80 34.59 5.75
N LEU A 444 -4.76 34.71 6.58
CA LEU A 444 -3.92 35.92 6.61
C LEU A 444 -3.27 36.21 5.24
N PHE A 445 -2.79 35.19 4.54
CA PHE A 445 -2.27 35.36 3.18
C PHE A 445 -3.35 35.92 2.22
N ALA A 446 -4.58 35.42 2.30
CA ALA A 446 -5.70 35.94 1.51
C ALA A 446 -6.04 37.40 1.86
N VAL A 447 -6.00 37.77 3.14
CA VAL A 447 -6.14 39.18 3.60
C VAL A 447 -5.08 40.06 2.94
N LEU A 448 -3.82 39.64 3.01
CA LEU A 448 -2.68 40.40 2.47
C LEU A 448 -2.73 40.52 0.94
N ALA A 449 -3.18 39.47 0.24
CA ALA A 449 -3.37 39.49 -1.21
C ALA A 449 -4.51 40.43 -1.63
N ASP A 450 -5.66 40.42 -0.95
CA ASP A 450 -6.77 41.37 -1.22
C ASP A 450 -6.32 42.83 -0.97
N ILE A 451 -5.48 43.07 0.03
CA ILE A 451 -4.89 44.39 0.30
C ILE A 451 -3.96 44.84 -0.83
N ALA A 452 -3.18 43.92 -1.40
CA ALA A 452 -2.35 44.20 -2.58
C ALA A 452 -3.22 44.55 -3.80
N GLU A 453 -4.42 43.97 -3.93
CA GLU A 453 -5.33 44.25 -5.04
C GLU A 453 -6.15 45.55 -4.85
N ALA A 454 -6.35 45.99 -3.61
CA ALA A 454 -7.14 47.18 -3.25
C ALA A 454 -6.56 48.51 -3.76
N LYS A 455 -7.43 49.36 -4.31
CA LYS A 455 -7.06 50.68 -4.88
C LYS A 455 -7.19 51.80 -3.83
N GLY A 456 -6.07 52.14 -3.19
CA GLY A 456 -5.98 53.27 -2.25
C GLY A 456 -6.36 52.94 -0.80
N ALA A 457 -6.10 53.88 0.13
CA ALA A 457 -6.20 53.64 1.57
C ALA A 457 -7.63 53.30 2.05
N SER A 458 -8.65 54.04 1.60
CA SER A 458 -10.05 53.78 1.97
C SER A 458 -10.56 52.41 1.51
N SER A 459 -10.07 51.92 0.35
CA SER A 459 -10.37 50.57 -0.13
C SER A 459 -9.74 49.51 0.77
N ARG A 460 -8.52 49.74 1.27
CA ARG A 460 -7.82 48.81 2.18
C ARG A 460 -8.51 48.71 3.53
N GLU A 461 -8.96 49.83 4.09
CA GLU A 461 -9.77 49.84 5.31
C GLU A 461 -11.09 49.07 5.13
N SER A 462 -11.72 49.19 3.96
CA SER A 462 -12.92 48.40 3.63
C SER A 462 -12.62 46.91 3.59
N VAL A 463 -11.54 46.51 2.92
CA VAL A 463 -11.09 45.11 2.86
C VAL A 463 -10.85 44.56 4.26
N LEU A 464 -10.16 45.29 5.13
CA LEU A 464 -9.93 44.87 6.52
C LEU A 464 -11.23 44.72 7.32
N ARG A 465 -12.22 45.59 7.13
CA ARG A 465 -13.55 45.47 7.77
C ARG A 465 -14.31 44.23 7.29
N GLU A 466 -14.29 43.94 6.00
CA GLU A 466 -14.91 42.73 5.44
C GLU A 466 -14.26 41.46 6.01
N TRP A 467 -12.93 41.42 6.06
CA TRP A 467 -12.21 40.28 6.64
C TRP A 467 -12.46 40.13 8.14
N GLN A 468 -12.58 41.24 8.88
CA GLN A 468 -12.99 41.18 10.28
C GLN A 468 -14.39 40.59 10.42
N GLY A 469 -15.36 41.03 9.61
CA GLY A 469 -16.72 40.47 9.61
C GLY A 469 -16.75 38.96 9.28
N PHE A 470 -15.88 38.50 8.39
CA PHE A 470 -15.71 37.06 8.13
C PHE A 470 -15.18 36.29 9.35
N LEU A 471 -14.18 36.82 10.04
CA LEU A 471 -13.66 36.17 11.26
C LEU A 471 -14.69 36.16 12.39
N ASP A 472 -15.41 37.26 12.56
CA ASP A 472 -16.50 37.36 13.54
C ASP A 472 -17.58 36.30 13.25
N HIS A 473 -17.91 36.07 11.98
CA HIS A 473 -18.83 35.02 11.55
C HIS A 473 -18.32 33.60 11.84
N LEU A 474 -17.02 33.34 11.63
CA LEU A 474 -16.42 32.04 11.99
C LEU A 474 -16.44 31.78 13.51
N VAL A 475 -16.29 32.84 14.31
CA VAL A 475 -16.43 32.77 15.77
C VAL A 475 -17.89 32.50 16.15
N GLU A 476 -18.85 33.18 15.52
CA GLU A 476 -20.29 32.97 15.75
C GLU A 476 -20.73 31.52 15.43
N LEU A 477 -20.20 30.93 14.35
CA LEU A 477 -20.46 29.54 13.98
C LEU A 477 -19.73 28.50 14.84
N ASP A 478 -18.83 28.91 15.74
CA ASP A 478 -18.00 28.01 16.55
C ASP A 478 -17.23 26.98 15.68
N VAL A 479 -16.52 27.47 14.65
CA VAL A 479 -15.74 26.63 13.72
C VAL A 479 -14.24 26.97 13.69
N MET A 480 -13.80 27.93 14.50
CA MET A 480 -12.39 28.34 14.57
C MET A 480 -11.44 27.19 14.93
N ASP A 481 -11.91 26.22 15.74
CA ASP A 481 -11.14 25.04 16.14
C ASP A 481 -11.63 23.76 15.47
N ALA A 482 -12.31 23.87 14.32
CA ALA A 482 -12.79 22.73 13.54
C ALA A 482 -11.72 21.64 13.26
N PRO A 483 -10.43 21.96 13.00
CA PRO A 483 -9.37 20.94 12.84
C PRO A 483 -9.08 20.14 14.12
N GLY A 484 -9.27 20.75 15.30
CA GLY A 484 -9.07 20.11 16.60
C GLY A 484 -10.20 19.16 17.00
N ILE A 485 -11.36 19.23 16.33
CA ILE A 485 -12.50 18.36 16.62
C ILE A 485 -12.17 16.92 16.20
N LYS A 486 -12.20 15.99 17.16
CA LYS A 486 -12.00 14.56 16.92
C LYS A 486 -13.23 13.95 16.25
N ARG A 487 -13.02 13.06 15.29
CA ARG A 487 -14.11 12.30 14.64
C ARG A 487 -14.76 11.36 15.66
N LEU A 488 -16.09 11.40 15.77
CA LEU A 488 -16.87 10.44 16.56
C LEU A 488 -16.96 9.07 15.88
N VAL A 489 -16.98 9.05 14.54
CA VAL A 489 -17.01 7.85 13.72
C VAL A 489 -15.61 7.56 13.19
N ASP A 490 -15.05 6.41 13.53
CA ASP A 490 -13.82 5.91 12.93
C ASP A 490 -14.09 4.85 11.85
N GLY A 491 -13.05 4.45 11.12
CA GLY A 491 -13.20 3.47 10.03
C GLY A 491 -13.64 2.09 10.51
N LYS A 492 -13.39 1.74 11.77
CA LYS A 492 -13.80 0.46 12.34
C LYS A 492 -15.30 0.47 12.66
N ILE A 493 -15.76 1.50 13.36
CA ILE A 493 -17.17 1.75 13.66
C ILE A 493 -18.01 1.76 12.38
N LEU A 494 -17.50 2.43 11.33
CA LEU A 494 -18.19 2.50 10.05
C LEU A 494 -18.20 1.15 9.30
N CYS A 495 -17.11 0.39 9.35
CA CYS A 495 -17.05 -0.98 8.80
C CYS A 495 -18.03 -1.92 9.50
N ASP A 496 -18.07 -1.87 10.83
CA ASP A 496 -18.95 -2.69 11.66
C ASP A 496 -20.43 -2.35 11.40
N ALA A 497 -20.76 -1.07 11.22
CA ALA A 497 -22.13 -0.62 10.98
C ALA A 497 -22.63 -0.78 9.53
N LEU A 498 -21.73 -0.79 8.54
CA LEU A 498 -22.05 -0.96 7.11
C LEU A 498 -21.79 -2.38 6.58
N GLY A 499 -21.15 -3.26 7.36
CA GLY A 499 -20.90 -4.65 6.97
C GLY A 499 -19.87 -4.82 5.84
N GLY A 500 -18.89 -3.91 5.72
CA GLY A 500 -17.92 -3.87 4.62
C GLY A 500 -16.46 -3.84 5.07
N LYS A 501 -15.53 -4.27 4.21
CA LYS A 501 -14.08 -4.17 4.47
C LYS A 501 -13.56 -2.75 4.17
N PRO A 502 -12.51 -2.27 4.88
CA PRO A 502 -11.89 -0.98 4.60
C PRO A 502 -11.43 -0.86 3.14
N GLY A 503 -11.64 0.29 2.51
CA GLY A 503 -11.27 0.53 1.12
C GLY A 503 -11.24 2.02 0.75
N LYS A 504 -11.03 2.33 -0.54
CA LYS A 504 -10.90 3.72 -1.03
C LYS A 504 -12.11 4.62 -0.73
N TRP A 505 -13.30 4.03 -0.63
CA TRP A 505 -14.56 4.73 -0.28
C TRP A 505 -14.58 5.27 1.16
N MET A 506 -13.73 4.73 2.04
CA MET A 506 -13.69 5.08 3.47
C MET A 506 -13.34 6.55 3.70
N ALA A 507 -12.45 7.11 2.88
CA ALA A 507 -12.05 8.51 3.02
C ALA A 507 -13.25 9.45 2.83
N GLU A 508 -14.01 9.27 1.75
CA GLU A 508 -15.21 10.08 1.48
C GLU A 508 -16.30 9.87 2.55
N ALA A 509 -16.49 8.62 2.99
CA ALA A 509 -17.47 8.29 4.01
C ALA A 509 -17.16 8.92 5.37
N LEU A 510 -15.89 8.96 5.77
CA LEU A 510 -15.44 9.65 6.99
C LEU A 510 -15.60 11.17 6.91
N GLU A 511 -15.46 11.76 5.71
CA GLU A 511 -15.71 13.20 5.53
C GLU A 511 -17.21 13.55 5.66
N ILE A 512 -18.10 12.68 5.19
CA ILE A 512 -19.56 12.86 5.36
C ILE A 512 -19.97 12.72 6.82
N ALA A 513 -19.45 11.71 7.50
CA ALA A 513 -19.67 11.56 8.93
C ALA A 513 -19.18 12.80 9.72
N MET A 514 -18.03 13.35 9.33
CA MET A 514 -17.49 14.59 9.91
C MET A 514 -18.37 15.80 9.61
N ALA A 515 -18.89 15.93 8.38
CA ALA A 515 -19.82 16.99 8.01
C ALA A 515 -21.11 16.94 8.84
N TRP A 516 -21.69 15.74 9.03
CA TRP A 516 -22.84 15.57 9.92
C TRP A 516 -22.53 15.97 11.36
N GLN A 517 -21.35 15.57 11.87
CA GLN A 517 -20.90 15.95 13.21
C GLN A 517 -20.76 17.47 13.38
N LEU A 518 -20.31 18.18 12.33
CA LEU A 518 -20.24 19.64 12.35
C LEU A 518 -21.62 20.30 12.32
N ARG A 519 -22.62 19.72 11.64
CA ARG A 519 -24.00 20.23 11.67
C ARG A 519 -24.70 20.03 13.00
N ASN A 520 -24.29 19.02 13.77
CA ASN A 520 -24.95 18.63 15.02
C ASN A 520 -24.00 18.78 16.22
N PRO A 521 -23.60 20.02 16.59
CA PRO A 521 -22.76 20.24 17.76
C PRO A 521 -23.43 19.70 19.02
N GLY A 522 -22.68 18.90 19.81
CA GLY A 522 -23.15 18.35 21.10
C GLY A 522 -23.88 17.02 21.01
N VAL A 523 -24.11 16.47 19.82
CA VAL A 523 -24.64 15.11 19.65
C VAL A 523 -23.49 14.10 19.69
N GLU A 524 -23.46 13.24 20.70
CA GLU A 524 -22.45 12.19 20.87
C GLU A 524 -22.87 10.85 20.24
N ASP A 525 -24.14 10.70 19.87
CA ASP A 525 -24.65 9.49 19.22
C ASP A 525 -24.17 9.40 17.76
N VAL A 526 -23.58 8.25 17.43
CA VAL A 526 -22.95 7.92 16.15
C VAL A 526 -24.00 7.50 15.10
N SER A 527 -25.20 7.11 15.55
CA SER A 527 -26.24 6.51 14.71
C SER A 527 -26.66 7.41 13.53
N GLY A 528 -26.84 8.71 13.76
CA GLY A 528 -27.22 9.66 12.71
C GLY A 528 -26.15 9.86 11.63
N ALA A 529 -24.87 9.89 12.02
CA ALA A 529 -23.76 9.97 11.06
C ALA A 529 -23.68 8.73 10.17
N VAL A 530 -23.89 7.54 10.75
CA VAL A 530 -23.89 6.26 10.03
C VAL A 530 -25.06 6.16 9.05
N GLU A 531 -26.25 6.61 9.45
CA GLU A 531 -27.42 6.64 8.57
C GLU A 531 -27.20 7.57 7.37
N GLU A 532 -26.57 8.72 7.57
CA GLU A 532 -26.29 9.63 6.47
C GLU A 532 -25.26 9.05 5.48
N VAL A 533 -24.21 8.39 5.98
CA VAL A 533 -23.26 7.68 5.10
C VAL A 533 -23.98 6.57 4.31
N ARG A 534 -24.90 5.84 4.94
CA ARG A 534 -25.71 4.80 4.29
C ARG A 534 -26.60 5.39 3.17
N ALA A 535 -27.20 6.55 3.40
CA ALA A 535 -28.00 7.27 2.40
C ALA A 535 -27.15 7.82 1.25
N PHE A 536 -25.95 8.33 1.54
CA PHE A 536 -25.03 8.85 0.53
C PHE A 536 -24.47 7.74 -0.37
N GLN A 537 -24.16 6.56 0.17
CA GLN A 537 -23.69 5.41 -0.60
C GLN A 537 -24.72 5.02 -1.69
N PHE A 538 -26.01 5.09 -1.37
CA PHE A 538 -27.10 4.85 -2.32
C PHE A 538 -27.20 5.92 -3.42
N ASN A 539 -27.03 7.20 -3.07
CA ASN A 539 -27.13 8.33 -4.01
C ASN A 539 -25.87 8.54 -4.87
N VAL A 540 -24.68 8.26 -4.35
CA VAL A 540 -23.43 8.30 -5.13
C VAL A 540 -23.35 7.13 -6.09
N LEU A 541 -23.89 5.96 -5.73
CA LEU A 541 -24.08 4.88 -6.68
C LEU A 541 -24.99 5.28 -7.86
N LEU A 542 -26.09 5.97 -7.56
CA LEU A 542 -27.01 6.49 -8.56
C LEU A 542 -26.35 7.62 -9.39
N GLY A 543 -25.61 8.52 -8.74
CA GLY A 543 -24.91 9.65 -9.36
C GLY A 543 -23.71 9.25 -10.21
N ILE A 544 -22.93 8.24 -9.81
CA ILE A 544 -21.83 7.66 -10.59
C ILE A 544 -22.40 6.94 -11.83
N LEU A 545 -23.54 6.26 -11.69
CA LEU A 545 -24.24 5.63 -12.83
C LEU A 545 -24.80 6.67 -13.82
N ILE A 546 -25.23 7.84 -13.34
CA ILE A 546 -25.69 8.97 -14.17
C ILE A 546 -24.49 9.72 -14.80
N SER A 547 -23.41 9.92 -14.04
CA SER A 547 -22.23 10.69 -14.44
C SER A 547 -21.32 9.95 -15.43
N LEU A 548 -21.24 8.62 -15.36
CA LEU A 548 -20.34 7.85 -16.22
C LEU A 548 -20.81 7.78 -17.68
N TYR A 549 -22.04 8.21 -18.01
CA TYR A 549 -22.60 8.12 -19.37
C TYR A 549 -23.51 9.29 -19.77
N SER A 550 -23.18 10.53 -19.38
CA SER A 550 -23.68 11.71 -20.09
C SER A 550 -22.57 12.22 -21.02
N PRO A 551 -22.70 11.98 -22.34
CA PRO A 551 -23.44 12.94 -23.16
C PRO A 551 -24.28 12.26 -24.25
N ALA A 552 -25.54 11.93 -23.95
CA ALA A 552 -26.55 11.65 -24.99
C ALA A 552 -28.01 11.68 -24.52
N VAL A 553 -28.31 12.00 -23.26
CA VAL A 553 -29.70 12.15 -22.79
C VAL A 553 -29.92 13.57 -22.31
N THR A 554 -29.94 14.50 -23.27
CA THR A 554 -30.72 15.73 -23.11
C THR A 554 -32.18 15.31 -23.01
N PHE A 555 -32.70 15.30 -21.78
CA PHE A 555 -34.14 15.35 -21.54
C PHE A 555 -34.63 16.74 -21.98
N THR A 556 -34.79 16.94 -23.28
CA THR A 556 -35.48 18.12 -23.81
C THR A 556 -36.97 17.92 -23.60
N GLN A 557 -37.54 18.66 -22.65
CA GLN A 557 -38.97 18.95 -22.64
C GLN A 557 -39.32 19.70 -23.93
N GLN A 558 -39.84 19.00 -24.94
CA GLN A 558 -40.69 19.60 -25.95
C GLN A 558 -41.43 18.49 -26.73
N GLY A 559 -42.76 18.45 -26.55
CA GLY A 559 -43.73 18.15 -27.61
C GLY A 559 -43.80 16.72 -28.19
N SER A 560 -44.79 15.98 -27.69
CA SER A 560 -45.69 15.08 -28.44
C SER A 560 -45.23 13.67 -28.92
N SER A 561 -46.16 12.73 -28.66
CA SER A 561 -46.33 11.34 -29.13
C SER A 561 -45.53 10.23 -28.41
N ASN A 562 -46.30 9.33 -27.76
CA ASN A 562 -45.94 8.02 -27.21
C ASN A 562 -44.46 7.81 -26.82
N TYR A 563 -44.10 8.18 -25.59
CA TYR A 563 -42.92 7.62 -24.94
C TYR A 563 -43.25 6.18 -24.52
N ASP A 564 -42.64 5.21 -25.22
CA ASP A 564 -42.78 3.81 -24.88
C ASP A 564 -42.00 3.51 -23.59
N VAL A 565 -42.73 3.45 -22.48
CA VAL A 565 -42.18 3.18 -21.14
C VAL A 565 -41.42 1.85 -21.12
N GLU A 566 -41.79 0.90 -21.99
CA GLU A 566 -41.09 -0.38 -22.16
C GLU A 566 -39.67 -0.18 -22.71
N GLU A 567 -39.49 0.61 -23.76
CA GLU A 567 -38.17 0.84 -24.38
C GLU A 567 -37.21 1.55 -23.42
N ALA A 568 -37.72 2.49 -22.62
CA ALA A 568 -36.93 3.17 -21.59
C ALA A 568 -36.52 2.20 -20.45
N ALA A 569 -37.43 1.32 -20.02
CA ALA A 569 -37.15 0.31 -19.01
C ALA A 569 -36.12 -0.73 -19.49
N GLU A 570 -36.20 -1.16 -20.76
CA GLU A 570 -35.23 -2.06 -21.38
C GLU A 570 -33.84 -1.45 -21.46
N ARG A 571 -33.72 -0.21 -21.96
CA ARG A 571 -32.44 0.52 -22.03
C ARG A 571 -31.80 0.69 -20.66
N PHE A 572 -32.61 0.99 -19.64
CA PHE A 572 -32.14 1.12 -18.26
C PHE A 572 -31.70 -0.23 -17.68
N ALA A 573 -32.43 -1.32 -17.94
CA ALA A 573 -32.05 -2.66 -17.51
C ALA A 573 -30.71 -3.12 -18.13
N ILE A 574 -30.49 -2.83 -19.42
CA ILE A 574 -29.22 -3.11 -20.12
C ILE A 574 -28.07 -2.31 -19.49
N LEU A 575 -28.31 -1.04 -19.14
CA LEU A 575 -27.31 -0.19 -18.51
C LEU A 575 -26.92 -0.71 -17.12
N VAL A 576 -27.91 -1.06 -16.29
CA VAL A 576 -27.69 -1.62 -14.95
C VAL A 576 -26.95 -2.96 -15.06
N ALA A 577 -27.31 -3.82 -16.02
CA ALA A 577 -26.63 -5.09 -16.25
C ALA A 577 -25.16 -4.88 -16.67
N LYS A 578 -24.87 -3.93 -17.58
CA LYS A 578 -23.48 -3.60 -17.96
C LYS A 578 -22.64 -3.14 -16.77
N GLY A 579 -23.24 -2.42 -15.82
CA GLY A 579 -22.55 -1.92 -14.62
C GLY A 579 -22.10 -3.00 -13.64
N ILE A 580 -22.71 -4.19 -13.69
CA ILE A 580 -22.39 -5.35 -12.83
C ILE A 580 -21.83 -6.55 -13.61
N ALA A 581 -21.63 -6.41 -14.92
CA ALA A 581 -21.08 -7.46 -15.75
C ALA A 581 -19.55 -7.55 -15.54
N PRO A 582 -19.00 -8.75 -15.25
CA PRO A 582 -17.56 -8.95 -15.14
C PRO A 582 -16.92 -9.00 -16.54
N VAL A 583 -16.88 -7.84 -17.22
CA VAL A 583 -16.32 -7.66 -18.57
C VAL A 583 -15.26 -6.56 -18.54
N GLU A 584 -14.07 -6.85 -19.06
CA GLU A 584 -12.97 -5.90 -19.17
C GLU A 584 -13.03 -5.08 -20.47
N ASN A 585 -12.80 -3.76 -20.38
CA ASN A 585 -12.75 -2.88 -21.54
C ASN A 585 -11.28 -2.67 -21.96
N HIS A 586 -10.85 -3.33 -23.03
CA HIS A 586 -9.50 -3.17 -23.59
C HIS A 586 -9.39 -2.10 -24.71
N GLU A 587 -10.45 -1.35 -24.99
CA GLU A 587 -10.50 -0.40 -26.13
C GLU A 587 -9.61 0.86 -25.96
N SER A 588 -9.02 1.11 -24.79
CA SER A 588 -8.19 2.31 -24.53
C SER A 588 -6.68 2.10 -24.72
N SER A 589 -6.22 0.91 -25.12
CA SER A 589 -4.79 0.62 -25.34
C SER A 589 -4.49 0.39 -26.82
N LYS A 590 -4.55 1.46 -27.61
CA LYS A 590 -3.91 1.54 -28.93
C LYS A 590 -2.93 2.71 -28.95
N SER A 591 -1.76 2.53 -28.33
CA SER A 591 -0.52 3.24 -28.70
C SER A 591 0.64 2.76 -27.83
N SER A 592 1.42 1.81 -28.35
CA SER A 592 2.89 1.71 -28.18
C SER A 592 3.30 0.38 -28.76
N ASP A 593 3.60 0.41 -30.06
CA ASP A 593 4.43 -0.58 -30.72
C ASP A 593 5.88 -0.23 -30.32
N ASP A 594 6.38 -0.84 -29.26
CA ASP A 594 7.81 -0.84 -28.93
C ASP A 594 8.14 -2.24 -28.42
N GLY A 595 8.96 -2.93 -29.22
CA GLY A 595 9.43 -4.27 -28.92
C GLY A 595 10.46 -4.23 -27.80
N ASP A 596 10.09 -4.75 -26.64
CA ASP A 596 11.03 -5.27 -25.65
C ASP A 596 10.46 -6.56 -25.08
N THR A 597 11.12 -7.66 -25.43
CA THR A 597 10.71 -9.03 -25.13
C THR A 597 11.45 -9.48 -23.87
N ASP A 598 11.13 -8.90 -22.70
CA ASP A 598 11.68 -9.42 -21.44
C ASP A 598 10.93 -8.96 -20.16
N MET A 599 9.60 -9.15 -20.05
CA MET A 599 8.84 -8.91 -18.80
C MET A 599 7.56 -9.77 -18.68
N LEU A 600 7.66 -11.10 -18.70
CA LEU A 600 6.49 -12.00 -18.63
C LEU A 600 5.87 -12.16 -17.22
N SER A 601 6.55 -11.76 -16.14
CA SER A 601 6.05 -11.93 -14.76
C SER A 601 5.20 -10.75 -14.24
N ASP A 602 5.39 -9.54 -14.76
CA ASP A 602 4.71 -8.33 -14.29
C ASP A 602 3.31 -8.14 -14.90
N GLN A 603 3.08 -8.63 -16.11
CA GLN A 603 1.77 -8.56 -16.78
C GLN A 603 0.70 -9.41 -16.06
N ASP A 604 1.07 -10.58 -15.56
CA ASP A 604 0.16 -11.53 -14.91
C ASP A 604 -0.34 -10.99 -13.55
N THR A 605 0.55 -10.33 -12.81
CA THR A 605 0.24 -9.70 -11.52
C THR A 605 -0.67 -8.49 -11.70
N GLN A 606 -0.43 -7.68 -12.74
CA GLN A 606 -1.26 -6.52 -13.04
C GLN A 606 -2.66 -6.92 -13.55
N THR A 607 -2.75 -7.99 -14.34
CA THR A 607 -4.01 -8.53 -14.86
C THR A 607 -4.86 -9.14 -13.74
N LYS A 608 -4.26 -9.94 -12.85
CA LYS A 608 -4.94 -10.46 -11.64
C LYS A 608 -5.46 -9.35 -10.73
N LYS A 609 -4.71 -8.27 -10.58
CA LYS A 609 -5.14 -7.10 -9.79
C LYS A 609 -6.33 -6.37 -10.43
N LYS A 610 -6.30 -6.14 -11.74
CA LYS A 610 -7.41 -5.50 -12.48
C LYS A 610 -8.69 -6.34 -12.40
N PHE A 611 -8.58 -7.65 -12.57
CA PHE A 611 -9.70 -8.57 -12.43
C PHE A 611 -10.27 -8.57 -11.00
N ASN A 612 -9.43 -8.61 -9.96
CA ASN A 612 -9.87 -8.56 -8.57
C ASN A 612 -10.61 -7.24 -8.24
N ASP A 613 -10.10 -6.10 -8.72
CA ASP A 613 -10.75 -4.80 -8.56
C ASP A 613 -12.12 -4.77 -9.28
N LEU A 614 -12.18 -5.31 -10.50
CA LEU A 614 -13.43 -5.45 -11.28
C LEU A 614 -14.44 -6.34 -10.56
N ALA A 615 -14.02 -7.51 -10.09
CA ALA A 615 -14.91 -8.46 -9.43
C ALA A 615 -15.43 -7.93 -8.09
N GLN A 616 -14.60 -7.23 -7.31
CA GLN A 616 -15.02 -6.58 -6.08
C GLN A 616 -16.06 -5.48 -6.34
N ARG A 617 -15.87 -4.69 -7.41
CA ARG A 617 -16.87 -3.70 -7.86
C ARG A 617 -18.17 -4.39 -8.25
N CYS A 618 -18.13 -5.42 -9.09
CA CYS A 618 -19.33 -6.14 -9.54
C CYS A 618 -20.12 -6.70 -8.34
N ARG A 619 -19.42 -7.33 -7.39
CA ARG A 619 -20.04 -7.91 -6.18
C ARG A 619 -20.70 -6.87 -5.29
N PHE A 620 -20.06 -5.72 -5.10
CA PHE A 620 -20.59 -4.63 -4.29
C PHE A 620 -21.89 -4.05 -4.89
N LEU A 621 -21.96 -3.97 -6.22
CA LEU A 621 -23.10 -3.44 -6.96
C LEU A 621 -24.22 -4.46 -7.21
N ALA A 622 -23.92 -5.75 -7.12
CA ALA A 622 -24.79 -6.82 -7.62
C ALA A 622 -26.17 -6.85 -6.96
N SER A 623 -26.28 -6.79 -5.63
CA SER A 623 -27.57 -6.89 -4.94
C SER A 623 -28.56 -5.75 -5.29
N PRO A 624 -28.19 -4.46 -5.20
CA PRO A 624 -29.09 -3.38 -5.60
C PRO A 624 -29.40 -3.40 -7.11
N ALA A 625 -28.41 -3.74 -7.94
CA ALA A 625 -28.60 -3.83 -9.40
C ALA A 625 -29.55 -4.96 -9.80
N ILE A 626 -29.43 -6.16 -9.22
CA ILE A 626 -30.33 -7.28 -9.47
C ILE A 626 -31.74 -6.96 -8.98
N ALA A 627 -31.89 -6.29 -7.83
CA ALA A 627 -33.19 -5.85 -7.34
C ALA A 627 -33.85 -4.84 -8.30
N ALA A 628 -33.08 -3.91 -8.88
CA ALA A 628 -33.55 -2.98 -9.91
C ALA A 628 -33.94 -3.70 -11.20
N ILE A 629 -33.05 -4.56 -11.74
CA ILE A 629 -33.31 -5.38 -12.93
C ILE A 629 -34.58 -6.22 -12.73
N ARG A 630 -34.76 -6.86 -11.56
CA ARG A 630 -35.95 -7.67 -11.25
C ARG A 630 -37.24 -6.84 -11.31
N ARG A 631 -37.23 -5.60 -10.82
CA ARG A 631 -38.39 -4.70 -10.88
C ARG A 631 -38.69 -4.26 -12.31
N LEU A 632 -37.66 -3.89 -13.06
CA LEU A 632 -37.78 -3.46 -14.47
C LEU A 632 -38.31 -4.59 -15.35
N LEU A 633 -37.80 -5.81 -15.18
CA LEU A 633 -38.28 -7.01 -15.88
C LEU A 633 -39.73 -7.37 -15.52
N THR A 634 -40.19 -7.01 -14.32
CA THR A 634 -41.59 -7.22 -13.93
C THR A 634 -42.51 -6.23 -14.64
N LEU A 635 -42.06 -5.01 -14.90
CA LEU A 635 -42.84 -3.97 -15.60
C LEU A 635 -42.99 -4.27 -17.09
N THR A 636 -41.96 -4.81 -17.74
CA THR A 636 -42.00 -5.19 -19.15
C THR A 636 -42.83 -6.47 -19.38
N ALA A 637 -42.79 -7.43 -18.45
CA ALA A 637 -43.58 -8.67 -18.54
C ALA A 637 -45.10 -8.45 -18.37
N THR A 638 -45.54 -7.41 -17.65
CA THR A 638 -46.97 -7.13 -17.42
C THR A 638 -47.69 -6.49 -18.60
N ALA A 639 -46.97 -5.99 -19.61
CA ALA A 639 -47.53 -5.16 -20.67
C ALA A 639 -47.72 -5.88 -22.03
N SER A 640 -47.10 -7.06 -22.24
CA SER A 640 -47.38 -7.92 -23.41
C SER A 640 -46.98 -9.39 -23.19
N PRO A 641 -47.93 -10.31 -22.89
CA PRO A 641 -47.63 -11.72 -22.61
C PRO A 641 -47.30 -12.59 -23.84
N GLU A 642 -47.43 -12.07 -25.07
CA GLU A 642 -47.25 -12.85 -26.32
C GLU A 642 -45.95 -12.56 -27.10
N LYS A 643 -45.13 -11.57 -26.68
CA LYS A 643 -43.86 -11.29 -27.36
C LYS A 643 -42.73 -12.14 -26.75
N THR A 644 -42.17 -13.04 -27.56
CA THR A 644 -40.85 -13.66 -27.34
C THR A 644 -39.83 -12.62 -26.88
N VAL A 645 -39.08 -12.94 -25.82
CA VAL A 645 -38.00 -12.12 -25.23
C VAL A 645 -37.27 -11.34 -26.33
N ALA A 646 -37.37 -10.01 -26.29
CA ALA A 646 -36.73 -9.16 -27.27
C ALA A 646 -35.21 -9.43 -27.29
N PRO A 647 -34.56 -9.53 -28.46
CA PRO A 647 -33.13 -9.85 -28.59
C PRO A 647 -32.19 -8.85 -27.90
N ASN A 648 -32.70 -7.68 -27.49
CA ASN A 648 -31.94 -6.64 -26.78
C ASN A 648 -31.69 -6.97 -25.29
N LEU A 649 -32.41 -7.93 -24.71
CA LEU A 649 -32.29 -8.33 -23.30
C LEU A 649 -31.25 -9.44 -23.05
N ASP A 650 -30.65 -10.00 -24.10
CA ASP A 650 -29.67 -11.10 -23.98
C ASP A 650 -28.52 -10.73 -23.02
N GLN A 651 -28.01 -9.50 -23.07
CA GLN A 651 -26.95 -9.03 -22.18
C GLN A 651 -27.36 -8.98 -20.69
N VAL A 652 -28.63 -8.67 -20.43
CA VAL A 652 -29.19 -8.67 -19.06
C VAL A 652 -29.28 -10.09 -18.55
N LEU A 653 -29.80 -11.01 -19.36
CA LEU A 653 -29.93 -12.42 -19.01
C LEU A 653 -28.57 -13.10 -18.82
N LEU A 654 -27.61 -12.87 -19.71
CA LEU A 654 -26.24 -13.38 -19.59
C LEU A 654 -25.57 -12.91 -18.29
N THR A 655 -25.78 -11.64 -17.92
CA THR A 655 -25.20 -11.08 -16.69
C THR A 655 -25.88 -11.63 -15.44
N LEU A 656 -27.20 -11.80 -15.45
CA LEU A 656 -27.93 -12.46 -14.37
C LEU A 656 -27.47 -13.92 -14.21
N ILE A 657 -27.31 -14.67 -15.30
CA ILE A 657 -26.81 -16.04 -15.30
C ILE A 657 -25.38 -16.11 -14.74
N ALA A 658 -24.50 -15.18 -15.12
CA ALA A 658 -23.15 -15.13 -14.54
C ALA A 658 -23.16 -14.88 -13.03
N CYS A 659 -24.22 -14.25 -12.49
CA CYS A 659 -24.39 -14.06 -11.06
C CYS A 659 -24.96 -15.29 -10.34
N THR A 660 -25.52 -16.29 -11.04
CA THR A 660 -26.09 -17.51 -10.42
C THR A 660 -25.07 -18.59 -10.12
N SER A 661 -23.80 -18.42 -10.47
CA SER A 661 -22.78 -19.43 -10.19
C SER A 661 -22.63 -19.67 -8.68
N ARG A 662 -22.88 -20.90 -8.23
CA ARG A 662 -22.83 -21.30 -6.81
C ARG A 662 -21.66 -22.22 -6.48
N GLU A 663 -21.16 -22.96 -7.47
CA GLU A 663 -20.33 -24.15 -7.25
C GLU A 663 -18.82 -23.87 -7.23
N HIS A 664 -18.36 -22.71 -7.74
CA HIS A 664 -16.93 -22.38 -7.90
C HIS A 664 -16.56 -21.06 -7.21
N SER A 665 -17.02 -20.91 -5.95
CA SER A 665 -17.01 -19.62 -5.22
C SER A 665 -15.63 -18.99 -4.97
N GLU A 666 -14.54 -19.75 -5.11
CA GLU A 666 -13.17 -19.23 -4.97
C GLU A 666 -12.72 -18.42 -6.20
N GLU A 667 -13.25 -18.70 -7.39
CA GLU A 667 -12.82 -18.07 -8.66
C GLU A 667 -13.85 -17.06 -9.20
N ASP A 668 -15.15 -17.31 -9.00
CA ASP A 668 -16.22 -16.39 -9.40
C ASP A 668 -16.42 -15.30 -8.32
N THR A 669 -15.38 -14.53 -8.04
CA THR A 669 -15.30 -13.58 -6.90
C THR A 669 -16.31 -12.42 -6.96
N TRP A 670 -16.95 -12.22 -8.12
CA TRP A 670 -17.99 -11.20 -8.34
C TRP A 670 -19.37 -11.60 -7.82
N THR A 671 -19.60 -12.86 -7.43
CA THR A 671 -20.88 -13.33 -6.87
C THR A 671 -20.76 -13.82 -5.42
N SER A 672 -21.91 -14.05 -4.78
CA SER A 672 -22.05 -14.62 -3.44
C SER A 672 -23.29 -15.52 -3.38
N PRO A 673 -23.43 -16.44 -2.41
CA PRO A 673 -24.61 -17.29 -2.31
C PRO A 673 -25.94 -16.53 -2.26
N GLU A 674 -25.94 -15.34 -1.63
CA GLU A 674 -27.11 -14.46 -1.55
C GLU A 674 -27.40 -13.76 -2.88
N ILE A 675 -26.36 -13.27 -3.57
CA ILE A 675 -26.47 -12.67 -4.91
C ILE A 675 -26.99 -13.71 -5.91
N ALA A 676 -26.47 -14.94 -5.87
CA ALA A 676 -26.90 -16.03 -6.72
C ALA A 676 -28.37 -16.36 -6.51
N LYS A 677 -28.84 -16.43 -5.25
CA LYS A 677 -30.25 -16.64 -4.92
C LYS A 677 -31.15 -15.52 -5.47
N GLN A 678 -30.71 -14.27 -5.39
CA GLN A 678 -31.45 -13.12 -5.93
C GLN A 678 -31.50 -13.12 -7.46
N ALA A 679 -30.39 -13.46 -8.12
CA ALA A 679 -30.30 -13.60 -9.57
C ALA A 679 -31.17 -14.76 -10.09
N ASP A 680 -31.13 -15.92 -9.44
CA ASP A 680 -31.99 -17.07 -9.75
C ASP A 680 -33.47 -16.71 -9.66
N ALA A 681 -33.86 -16.00 -8.58
CA ALA A 681 -35.24 -15.54 -8.41
C ALA A 681 -35.69 -14.53 -9.49
N ALA A 682 -34.76 -13.78 -10.08
CA ALA A 682 -35.04 -12.89 -11.21
C ALA A 682 -35.14 -13.68 -12.53
N LEU A 683 -34.24 -14.65 -12.76
CA LEU A 683 -34.21 -15.46 -13.98
C LEU A 683 -35.43 -16.37 -14.11
N VAL A 684 -35.87 -17.03 -13.05
CA VAL A 684 -37.02 -17.96 -13.10
C VAL A 684 -38.30 -17.26 -13.56
N LYS A 685 -38.44 -15.95 -13.32
CA LYS A 685 -39.59 -15.16 -13.79
C LYS A 685 -39.60 -14.92 -15.29
N VAL A 686 -38.42 -14.83 -15.92
CA VAL A 686 -38.27 -14.51 -17.34
C VAL A 686 -38.06 -15.77 -18.18
N LEU A 687 -37.32 -16.74 -17.65
CA LEU A 687 -37.04 -18.04 -18.25
C LEU A 687 -37.57 -19.14 -17.31
N PRO A 688 -38.86 -19.52 -17.39
CA PRO A 688 -39.45 -20.54 -16.51
C PRO A 688 -38.88 -21.94 -16.76
N VAL A 689 -38.96 -22.81 -15.75
CA VAL A 689 -38.40 -24.17 -15.79
C VAL A 689 -39.19 -25.07 -16.73
N GLY A 690 -38.49 -25.69 -17.70
CA GLY A 690 -39.07 -26.61 -18.68
C GLY A 690 -39.87 -25.93 -19.82
N GLY A 691 -39.75 -24.61 -20.00
CA GLY A 691 -40.42 -23.89 -21.08
C GLY A 691 -39.61 -23.83 -22.38
N SER A 692 -40.27 -23.93 -23.55
CA SER A 692 -39.62 -23.87 -24.88
C SER A 692 -38.81 -22.59 -25.13
N SER A 693 -39.16 -21.49 -24.47
CA SER A 693 -38.40 -20.22 -24.54
C SER A 693 -36.98 -20.35 -23.95
N ARG A 694 -36.78 -21.24 -22.96
CA ARG A 694 -35.47 -21.45 -22.35
C ARG A 694 -34.55 -22.24 -23.29
N ASP A 695 -35.07 -23.29 -23.92
CA ASP A 695 -34.31 -24.11 -24.86
C ASP A 695 -33.88 -23.31 -26.09
N GLN A 696 -34.77 -22.43 -26.59
CA GLN A 696 -34.46 -21.47 -27.64
C GLN A 696 -33.39 -20.46 -27.21
N PHE A 697 -33.42 -19.99 -25.96
CA PHE A 697 -32.39 -19.08 -25.44
C PHE A 697 -31.04 -19.79 -25.25
N ILE A 698 -31.02 -21.03 -24.77
CA ILE A 698 -29.78 -21.84 -24.64
C ILE A 698 -29.14 -22.05 -26.02
N THR A 699 -29.92 -22.49 -27.00
CA THR A 699 -29.41 -22.78 -28.34
C THR A 699 -29.08 -21.53 -29.14
N GLY A 700 -30.05 -20.63 -29.34
CA GLY A 700 -29.89 -19.44 -30.18
C GLY A 700 -29.27 -18.24 -29.46
N GLY A 701 -29.53 -18.02 -28.18
CA GLY A 701 -28.99 -16.89 -27.40
C GLY A 701 -27.59 -17.15 -26.89
N ILE A 702 -27.40 -18.25 -26.15
CA ILE A 702 -26.13 -18.57 -25.48
C ILE A 702 -25.14 -19.21 -26.44
N LEU A 703 -25.46 -20.37 -27.02
CA LEU A 703 -24.47 -21.15 -27.78
C LEU A 703 -24.13 -20.50 -29.14
N GLU A 704 -25.14 -20.02 -29.87
CA GLU A 704 -24.94 -19.47 -31.22
C GLU A 704 -24.56 -17.98 -31.24
N ARG A 705 -25.32 -17.10 -30.56
CA ARG A 705 -25.09 -15.65 -30.62
C ARG A 705 -24.01 -15.15 -29.65
N TYR A 706 -23.80 -15.83 -28.52
CA TYR A 706 -22.86 -15.39 -27.49
C TYR A 706 -21.54 -16.17 -27.47
N LEU A 707 -21.57 -17.49 -27.25
CA LEU A 707 -20.35 -18.29 -27.05
C LEU A 707 -19.62 -18.58 -28.37
N ARG A 708 -20.31 -18.93 -29.46
CA ARG A 708 -19.65 -19.24 -30.73
C ARG A 708 -18.70 -18.12 -31.22
N PRO A 709 -19.08 -16.82 -31.25
CA PRO A 709 -18.16 -15.74 -31.61
C PRO A 709 -17.00 -15.52 -30.64
N LEU A 710 -17.20 -15.78 -29.34
CA LEU A 710 -16.15 -15.63 -28.32
C LEU A 710 -15.09 -16.72 -28.44
N PHE A 711 -15.49 -17.94 -28.75
CA PHE A 711 -14.59 -19.09 -28.87
C PHE A 711 -14.03 -19.28 -30.30
N SER A 712 -14.58 -18.60 -31.32
CA SER A 712 -14.12 -18.75 -32.72
C SER A 712 -12.70 -18.22 -32.97
N LYS A 713 -12.19 -17.33 -32.10
CA LYS A 713 -10.82 -16.80 -32.19
C LYS A 713 -9.78 -17.74 -31.60
N THR A 714 -10.20 -18.70 -30.77
CA THR A 714 -9.32 -19.70 -30.19
C THR A 714 -9.04 -20.78 -31.22
N LYS A 715 -7.79 -21.28 -31.29
CA LYS A 715 -7.43 -22.38 -32.20
C LYS A 715 -8.36 -23.55 -31.93
N ARG A 716 -9.01 -24.05 -32.98
CA ARG A 716 -9.96 -25.17 -32.86
C ARG A 716 -9.22 -26.41 -32.35
N PRO A 717 -9.81 -27.21 -31.43
CA PRO A 717 -9.20 -28.45 -30.99
C PRO A 717 -8.96 -29.40 -32.18
N ALA A 718 -7.72 -29.85 -32.37
CA ALA A 718 -7.31 -30.68 -33.51
C ALA A 718 -8.03 -32.05 -33.56
N ALA A 719 -8.63 -32.47 -32.43
CA ALA A 719 -9.32 -33.74 -32.29
C ALA A 719 -10.72 -33.77 -32.96
N ILE A 720 -11.27 -32.63 -33.40
CA ILE A 720 -12.64 -32.55 -33.94
C ILE A 720 -12.75 -31.77 -35.27
N THR A 721 -13.73 -32.16 -36.08
CA THR A 721 -14.16 -31.44 -37.29
C THR A 721 -14.97 -30.18 -36.93
N ALA A 722 -15.20 -29.30 -37.91
CA ALA A 722 -16.09 -28.14 -37.75
C ALA A 722 -17.54 -28.50 -37.31
N SER A 723 -17.93 -29.77 -37.49
CA SER A 723 -19.22 -30.32 -37.04
C SER A 723 -19.19 -30.96 -35.65
N GLY A 724 -18.06 -30.86 -34.92
CA GLY A 724 -17.89 -31.44 -33.59
C GLY A 724 -17.62 -32.96 -33.56
N ARG A 725 -17.61 -33.65 -34.71
CA ARG A 725 -17.26 -35.09 -34.81
C ARG A 725 -15.75 -35.31 -34.73
N LYS A 726 -15.30 -36.50 -34.32
CA LYS A 726 -13.89 -36.91 -34.34
C LYS A 726 -13.24 -36.63 -35.70
N ALA A 727 -12.08 -35.96 -35.70
CA ALA A 727 -11.30 -35.70 -36.91
C ALA A 727 -10.60 -36.99 -37.39
N ALA A 728 -10.57 -37.22 -38.71
CA ALA A 728 -9.93 -38.41 -39.30
C ALA A 728 -8.41 -38.26 -39.47
N TYR A 729 -7.92 -37.01 -39.54
CA TYR A 729 -6.51 -36.62 -39.58
C TYR A 729 -6.30 -35.56 -38.52
N SER A 730 -5.36 -35.76 -37.59
CA SER A 730 -4.83 -34.69 -36.76
C SER A 730 -3.84 -33.90 -37.61
N ASP A 731 -3.98 -32.58 -37.71
CA ASP A 731 -2.92 -31.72 -38.22
C ASP A 731 -1.77 -31.74 -37.18
N ASP A 732 -1.00 -32.82 -37.15
CA ASP A 732 0.17 -33.01 -36.26
C ASP A 732 1.43 -32.27 -36.78
N ASP A 733 1.37 -31.65 -37.96
CA ASP A 733 2.50 -30.90 -38.59
C ASP A 733 2.80 -29.54 -37.93
N ASP A 734 2.00 -29.12 -36.96
CA ASP A 734 2.10 -27.80 -36.30
C ASP A 734 2.82 -27.83 -34.93
N ARG A 735 3.49 -28.94 -34.56
CA ARG A 735 4.19 -29.06 -33.26
C ARG A 735 5.42 -28.15 -33.12
N GLU A 736 5.86 -27.48 -34.19
CA GLU A 736 7.04 -26.58 -34.19
C GLU A 736 6.72 -25.08 -34.01
N GLN A 737 5.48 -24.66 -33.77
CA GLN A 737 5.16 -23.23 -33.60
C GLN A 737 4.78 -22.84 -32.16
N GLY A 738 5.79 -22.44 -31.38
CA GLY A 738 5.67 -21.54 -30.22
C GLY A 738 4.80 -21.98 -29.03
N LEU A 739 4.95 -21.28 -27.90
CA LEU A 739 4.00 -21.40 -26.79
C LEU A 739 2.60 -20.97 -27.26
N PRO A 740 1.51 -21.65 -26.85
CA PRO A 740 0.15 -21.24 -27.18
C PRO A 740 -0.08 -19.77 -26.79
N ASP A 741 -0.50 -18.92 -27.73
CA ASP A 741 -0.82 -17.51 -27.48
C ASP A 741 -2.01 -17.41 -26.50
N ASP A 742 -1.70 -17.19 -25.22
CA ASP A 742 -2.66 -17.05 -24.11
C ASP A 742 -2.96 -15.56 -23.86
N SER A 743 -3.54 -14.90 -24.87
CA SER A 743 -3.86 -13.47 -24.83
C SER A 743 -5.36 -13.20 -24.95
N TRP A 744 -5.77 -11.98 -24.56
CA TRP A 744 -7.15 -11.49 -24.72
C TRP A 744 -7.61 -11.42 -26.19
N VAL A 745 -6.68 -11.45 -27.16
CA VAL A 745 -6.98 -11.44 -28.59
C VAL A 745 -7.46 -12.82 -29.07
N THR A 746 -6.76 -13.88 -28.66
CA THR A 746 -7.06 -15.28 -29.05
C THR A 746 -8.10 -15.93 -28.14
N LYS A 747 -8.18 -15.50 -26.87
CA LYS A 747 -9.11 -16.03 -25.85
C LYS A 747 -9.90 -14.91 -25.14
N PRO A 748 -10.77 -14.18 -25.86
CA PRO A 748 -11.60 -13.13 -25.24
C PRO A 748 -12.57 -13.68 -24.19
N TRP A 749 -12.97 -14.95 -24.28
CA TRP A 749 -13.79 -15.66 -23.28
C TRP A 749 -13.09 -15.88 -21.92
N LYS A 750 -11.75 -15.79 -21.88
CA LYS A 750 -10.93 -16.01 -20.68
C LYS A 750 -10.52 -14.69 -20.02
N PHE A 751 -10.20 -13.67 -20.82
CA PHE A 751 -9.59 -12.43 -20.32
C PHE A 751 -10.50 -11.20 -20.45
N THR A 752 -11.42 -11.18 -21.41
CA THR A 752 -12.28 -10.02 -21.67
C THR A 752 -13.67 -10.20 -21.10
N ASP A 753 -14.32 -11.34 -21.35
CA ASP A 753 -15.67 -11.61 -20.88
C ASP A 753 -15.70 -12.82 -19.95
N HIS A 754 -15.53 -12.55 -18.65
CA HIS A 754 -15.47 -13.57 -17.59
C HIS A 754 -16.81 -14.28 -17.36
N ARG A 755 -17.90 -13.84 -18.01
CA ARG A 755 -19.21 -14.49 -17.94
C ARG A 755 -19.27 -15.79 -18.74
N ALA A 756 -18.35 -16.00 -19.69
CA ALA A 756 -18.43 -17.10 -20.66
C ALA A 756 -18.52 -18.49 -20.01
N ILE A 757 -17.63 -18.81 -19.06
CA ILE A 757 -17.59 -20.11 -18.37
C ILE A 757 -18.83 -20.33 -17.47
N PRO A 758 -19.21 -19.38 -16.58
CA PRO A 758 -20.44 -19.49 -15.79
C PRO A 758 -21.71 -19.66 -16.64
N VAL A 759 -21.83 -18.90 -17.72
CA VAL A 759 -22.98 -18.97 -18.64
C VAL A 759 -23.02 -20.34 -19.32
N PHE A 760 -21.87 -20.87 -19.75
CA PHE A 760 -21.81 -22.20 -20.36
C PHE A 760 -22.14 -23.31 -19.35
N ALA A 761 -21.63 -23.23 -18.12
CA ALA A 761 -21.97 -24.15 -17.04
C ALA A 761 -23.48 -24.17 -16.77
N TRP A 762 -24.11 -22.98 -16.67
CA TRP A 762 -25.56 -22.86 -16.52
C TRP A 762 -26.32 -23.48 -17.70
N ALA A 763 -25.86 -23.26 -18.94
CA ALA A 763 -26.49 -23.84 -20.12
C ALA A 763 -26.47 -25.38 -20.09
N VAL A 764 -25.35 -25.99 -19.67
CA VAL A 764 -25.23 -27.45 -19.49
C VAL A 764 -26.11 -27.94 -18.33
N ASP A 765 -26.19 -27.20 -17.24
CA ASP A 765 -27.03 -27.54 -16.08
C ASP A 765 -28.53 -27.51 -16.41
N GLN A 766 -28.96 -26.54 -17.22
CA GLN A 766 -30.37 -26.38 -17.60
C GLN A 766 -30.78 -27.22 -18.81
N ALA A 767 -29.85 -27.64 -19.67
CA ALA A 767 -30.16 -28.49 -20.81
C ALA A 767 -30.56 -29.90 -20.35
N ASP A 768 -31.62 -30.45 -20.94
CA ASP A 768 -32.04 -31.83 -20.76
C ASP A 768 -31.36 -32.77 -21.77
N GLU A 769 -31.58 -34.07 -21.61
CA GLU A 769 -30.99 -35.09 -22.50
C GLU A 769 -31.45 -34.92 -23.95
N GLN A 770 -32.69 -34.48 -24.19
CA GLN A 770 -33.24 -34.30 -25.54
C GLN A 770 -32.60 -33.13 -26.28
N LEU A 771 -32.42 -31.99 -25.60
CA LEU A 771 -31.78 -30.81 -26.14
C LEU A 771 -30.31 -31.08 -26.47
N ILE A 772 -29.59 -31.74 -25.55
CA ILE A 772 -28.20 -32.15 -25.76
C ILE A 772 -28.10 -33.12 -26.95
N ALA A 773 -28.95 -34.15 -27.01
CA ALA A 773 -28.94 -35.11 -28.11
C ALA A 773 -29.16 -34.45 -29.49
N LYS A 774 -29.94 -33.37 -29.55
CA LYS A 774 -30.23 -32.66 -30.80
C LYS A 774 -29.16 -31.62 -31.18
N HIS A 775 -28.58 -30.93 -30.20
CA HIS A 775 -27.70 -29.76 -30.42
C HIS A 775 -26.26 -29.93 -29.91
N TRP A 776 -25.83 -31.15 -29.59
CA TRP A 776 -24.48 -31.43 -29.08
C TRP A 776 -23.31 -30.82 -29.89
N PRO A 777 -23.34 -30.65 -31.23
CA PRO A 777 -22.23 -30.03 -31.97
C PRO A 777 -21.89 -28.61 -31.50
N LEU A 778 -22.84 -27.92 -30.86
CA LEU A 778 -22.65 -26.58 -30.31
C LEU A 778 -21.91 -26.59 -28.95
N PHE A 779 -21.94 -27.71 -28.22
CA PHE A 779 -21.34 -27.85 -26.90
C PHE A 779 -19.89 -28.35 -26.97
N ILE A 780 -19.59 -29.30 -27.88
CA ILE A 780 -18.30 -29.98 -27.93
C ILE A 780 -17.10 -29.03 -28.09
N PRO A 781 -17.11 -28.04 -29.01
CA PRO A 781 -15.97 -27.16 -29.17
C PRO A 781 -15.64 -26.37 -27.90
N VAL A 782 -16.66 -25.87 -27.21
CA VAL A 782 -16.48 -25.12 -25.95
C VAL A 782 -15.94 -26.04 -24.86
N LEU A 783 -16.49 -27.25 -24.71
CA LEU A 783 -16.02 -28.23 -23.73
C LEU A 783 -14.53 -28.58 -23.93
N LEU A 784 -14.15 -28.92 -25.16
CA LEU A 784 -12.77 -29.31 -25.46
C LEU A 784 -11.80 -28.14 -25.29
N THR A 785 -12.18 -26.93 -25.70
CA THR A 785 -11.35 -25.74 -25.46
C THR A 785 -11.12 -25.47 -23.98
N LEU A 786 -12.11 -25.72 -23.11
CA LEU A 786 -11.94 -25.58 -21.66
C LEU A 786 -11.07 -26.68 -21.06
N THR A 787 -11.21 -27.93 -21.50
CA THR A 787 -10.39 -29.06 -21.00
C THR A 787 -8.95 -29.04 -21.53
N ASP A 788 -8.71 -28.42 -22.69
CA ASP A 788 -7.40 -28.30 -23.31
C ASP A 788 -6.64 -27.02 -22.87
N ASP A 789 -7.25 -26.14 -22.06
CA ASP A 789 -6.60 -24.89 -21.63
C ASP A 789 -5.33 -25.16 -20.79
N SER A 790 -4.38 -24.23 -20.86
CA SER A 790 -3.13 -24.26 -20.09
C SER A 790 -3.36 -24.01 -18.60
N SER A 791 -4.39 -23.25 -18.23
CA SER A 791 -4.70 -22.91 -16.84
C SER A 791 -5.36 -24.07 -16.10
N ALA A 792 -4.78 -24.46 -14.96
CA ALA A 792 -5.35 -25.49 -14.08
C ALA A 792 -6.77 -25.15 -13.59
N ALA A 793 -7.02 -23.89 -13.27
CA ALA A 793 -8.33 -23.38 -12.85
C ALA A 793 -9.41 -23.59 -13.93
N VAL A 794 -9.14 -23.12 -15.16
CA VAL A 794 -10.06 -23.25 -16.30
C VAL A 794 -10.29 -24.72 -16.65
N LYS A 795 -9.22 -25.52 -16.67
CA LYS A 795 -9.29 -26.95 -16.96
C LYS A 795 -10.13 -27.71 -15.93
N SER A 796 -9.96 -27.42 -14.64
CA SER A 796 -10.79 -28.01 -13.57
C SER A 796 -12.28 -27.71 -13.77
N ARG A 797 -12.63 -26.45 -14.07
CA ARG A 797 -14.01 -26.05 -14.40
C ARG A 797 -14.53 -26.77 -15.65
N GLY A 798 -13.70 -26.86 -16.69
CA GLY A 798 -14.01 -27.61 -17.91
C GLY A 798 -14.35 -29.07 -17.63
N LEU A 799 -13.58 -29.75 -16.78
CA LEU A 799 -13.79 -31.14 -16.38
C LEU A 799 -15.08 -31.34 -15.56
N HIS A 800 -15.42 -30.40 -14.67
CA HIS A 800 -16.70 -30.42 -13.95
C HIS A 800 -17.90 -30.26 -14.89
N ILE A 801 -17.84 -29.30 -15.81
CA ILE A 801 -18.90 -29.09 -16.80
C ILE A 801 -19.01 -30.31 -17.72
N LEU A 802 -17.87 -30.88 -18.14
CA LEU A 802 -17.82 -32.10 -18.95
C LEU A 802 -18.45 -33.29 -18.22
N SER A 803 -18.18 -33.47 -16.93
CA SER A 803 -18.78 -34.55 -16.13
C SER A 803 -20.31 -34.45 -16.10
N LYS A 804 -20.85 -33.24 -15.88
CA LYS A 804 -22.29 -32.98 -15.92
C LYS A 804 -22.90 -33.18 -17.31
N PHE A 805 -22.17 -32.75 -18.35
CA PHE A 805 -22.57 -32.98 -19.75
C PHE A 805 -22.61 -34.48 -20.07
N LEU A 806 -21.55 -35.23 -19.76
CA LEU A 806 -21.46 -36.67 -19.99
C LEU A 806 -22.55 -37.44 -19.26
N ALA A 807 -22.91 -37.04 -18.04
CA ALA A 807 -24.00 -37.65 -17.28
C ALA A 807 -25.34 -37.59 -18.05
N LYS A 808 -25.59 -36.49 -18.78
CA LYS A 808 -26.80 -36.28 -19.60
C LYS A 808 -26.64 -36.68 -21.07
N PHE A 809 -25.42 -36.97 -21.53
CA PHE A 809 -25.16 -37.28 -22.93
C PHE A 809 -25.60 -38.72 -23.28
N PRO A 810 -26.29 -38.95 -24.41
CA PRO A 810 -26.72 -40.28 -24.81
C PRO A 810 -25.54 -41.22 -25.14
N SER A 811 -25.49 -42.38 -24.47
CA SER A 811 -24.43 -43.39 -24.68
C SER A 811 -24.33 -43.88 -26.13
N LYS A 812 -25.46 -44.00 -26.83
CA LYS A 812 -25.51 -44.43 -28.23
C LYS A 812 -24.78 -43.45 -29.15
N THR A 813 -25.08 -42.16 -29.01
CA THR A 813 -24.47 -41.09 -29.81
C THR A 813 -22.97 -40.97 -29.52
N LEU A 814 -22.55 -41.17 -28.28
CA LEU A 814 -21.14 -41.13 -27.86
C LEU A 814 -20.28 -42.18 -28.59
N LEU A 815 -20.81 -43.39 -28.74
CA LEU A 815 -20.12 -44.50 -29.38
C LEU A 815 -20.13 -44.37 -30.91
N GLU A 816 -21.26 -44.00 -31.51
CA GLU A 816 -21.41 -43.88 -32.97
C GLU A 816 -20.59 -42.72 -33.57
N THR A 817 -20.35 -41.67 -32.80
CA THR A 817 -19.61 -40.48 -33.26
C THR A 817 -18.10 -40.55 -33.01
N GLY A 818 -17.63 -41.54 -32.25
CA GLY A 818 -16.23 -41.67 -31.84
C GLY A 818 -15.79 -40.64 -30.79
N LEU A 819 -16.72 -39.89 -30.20
CA LEU A 819 -16.45 -38.84 -29.20
C LEU A 819 -15.89 -39.39 -27.88
N ALA A 820 -16.15 -40.66 -27.54
CA ALA A 820 -15.57 -41.29 -26.35
C ALA A 820 -14.03 -41.16 -26.33
N GLN A 821 -13.37 -41.52 -27.44
CA GLN A 821 -11.91 -41.41 -27.55
C GLN A 821 -11.44 -39.94 -27.49
N VAL A 822 -12.20 -39.01 -28.09
CA VAL A 822 -11.86 -37.59 -28.07
C VAL A 822 -11.86 -37.05 -26.63
N PHE A 823 -12.84 -37.44 -25.81
CA PHE A 823 -12.87 -37.05 -24.41
C PHE A 823 -11.79 -37.75 -23.58
N GLU A 824 -11.50 -39.03 -23.85
CA GLU A 824 -10.35 -39.70 -23.22
C GLU A 824 -9.06 -38.91 -23.48
N ASP A 825 -8.77 -38.62 -24.74
CA ASP A 825 -7.53 -37.93 -25.15
C ASP A 825 -7.44 -36.50 -24.58
N ALA A 826 -8.58 -35.83 -24.35
CA ALA A 826 -8.63 -34.52 -23.72
C ALA A 826 -8.49 -34.56 -22.17
N ILE A 827 -9.00 -35.61 -21.51
CA ILE A 827 -8.97 -35.70 -20.03
C ILE A 827 -7.65 -36.29 -19.52
N PHE A 828 -7.10 -37.33 -20.17
CA PHE A 828 -5.90 -38.04 -19.69
C PHE A 828 -4.69 -37.13 -19.42
N PRO A 829 -4.38 -36.11 -20.24
CA PRO A 829 -3.28 -35.18 -19.95
C PRO A 829 -3.42 -34.44 -18.61
N ALA A 830 -4.63 -34.24 -18.09
CA ALA A 830 -4.86 -33.60 -16.80
C ALA A 830 -4.32 -34.42 -15.62
N LEU A 831 -4.18 -35.75 -15.78
CA LEU A 831 -3.64 -36.64 -14.73
C LEU A 831 -2.13 -36.46 -14.52
N SER A 832 -1.44 -35.84 -15.48
CA SER A 832 -0.01 -35.57 -15.43
C SER A 832 0.33 -34.21 -14.78
N TYR A 833 -0.66 -33.41 -14.38
CA TYR A 833 -0.46 -32.15 -13.66
C TYR A 833 -0.07 -32.41 -12.19
N LEU A 834 1.18 -32.81 -11.97
CA LEU A 834 1.70 -33.26 -10.69
C LEU A 834 2.81 -32.32 -10.15
N PRO A 835 3.13 -32.41 -8.84
CA PRO A 835 4.21 -31.64 -8.22
C PRO A 835 5.58 -31.97 -8.80
N SER A 836 6.13 -30.99 -9.49
CA SER A 836 7.48 -30.87 -10.10
C SER A 836 7.44 -29.70 -11.09
N LEU A 837 6.27 -29.53 -11.73
CA LEU A 837 5.92 -28.44 -12.65
C LEU A 837 4.63 -27.71 -12.25
N THR A 838 3.72 -28.35 -11.50
CA THR A 838 2.44 -27.77 -11.04
C THR A 838 2.38 -27.73 -9.51
N PRO A 839 1.93 -26.62 -8.88
CA PRO A 839 1.77 -26.55 -7.42
C PRO A 839 0.78 -27.59 -6.88
N GLU A 840 1.02 -28.09 -5.65
CA GLU A 840 0.20 -29.14 -5.02
C GLU A 840 -1.30 -28.79 -4.98
N ASP A 841 -1.66 -27.54 -4.66
CA ASP A 841 -3.05 -27.08 -4.62
C ASP A 841 -3.75 -27.16 -5.99
N GLU A 842 -3.03 -26.84 -7.06
CA GLU A 842 -3.55 -26.89 -8.43
C GLU A 842 -3.70 -28.34 -8.91
N SER A 843 -2.72 -29.20 -8.59
CA SER A 843 -2.78 -30.64 -8.85
C SER A 843 -3.99 -31.29 -8.16
N VAL A 844 -4.20 -31.01 -6.87
CA VAL A 844 -5.33 -31.56 -6.10
C VAL A 844 -6.68 -31.12 -6.71
N ARG A 845 -6.80 -29.86 -7.13
CA ARG A 845 -8.00 -29.31 -7.77
C ARG A 845 -8.30 -29.93 -9.15
N LEU A 846 -7.30 -30.46 -9.85
CA LEU A 846 -7.45 -31.06 -11.19
C LEU A 846 -7.72 -32.56 -11.17
N LEU A 847 -7.03 -33.29 -10.28
CA LEU A 847 -7.07 -34.76 -10.29
C LEU A 847 -8.47 -35.31 -10.01
N ALA A 848 -9.14 -34.84 -8.95
CA ALA A 848 -10.46 -35.37 -8.59
C ALA A 848 -11.52 -35.18 -9.71
N PRO A 849 -11.66 -34.00 -10.33
CA PRO A 849 -12.57 -33.81 -11.47
C PRO A 849 -12.19 -34.64 -12.70
N ALA A 850 -10.89 -34.82 -12.99
CA ALA A 850 -10.43 -35.63 -14.11
C ALA A 850 -10.78 -37.12 -13.93
N PHE A 851 -10.53 -37.68 -12.74
CA PHE A 851 -10.90 -39.06 -12.41
C PHE A 851 -12.42 -39.27 -12.47
N GLU A 852 -13.21 -38.33 -11.95
CA GLU A 852 -14.68 -38.42 -12.00
C GLU A 852 -15.20 -38.39 -13.44
N ALA A 853 -14.67 -37.50 -14.29
CA ALA A 853 -15.04 -37.44 -15.71
C ALA A 853 -14.73 -38.76 -16.44
N LEU A 854 -13.55 -39.35 -16.22
CA LEU A 854 -13.15 -40.65 -16.81
C LEU A 854 -14.02 -41.80 -16.30
N ARG A 855 -14.43 -41.76 -15.03
CA ARG A 855 -15.28 -42.76 -14.40
C ARG A 855 -16.71 -42.73 -14.96
N ILE A 856 -17.29 -41.54 -15.10
CA ILE A 856 -18.58 -41.33 -15.77
C ILE A 856 -18.51 -41.79 -17.23
N LEU A 857 -17.42 -41.45 -17.94
CA LEU A 857 -17.19 -41.86 -19.32
C LEU A 857 -17.14 -43.38 -19.45
N ALA A 858 -16.39 -44.07 -18.59
CA ALA A 858 -16.31 -45.52 -18.55
C ALA A 858 -17.69 -46.17 -18.31
N GLY A 859 -18.48 -45.62 -17.38
CA GLY A 859 -19.84 -46.10 -17.10
C GLY A 859 -20.81 -45.91 -18.27
N LYS A 860 -20.63 -44.86 -19.09
CA LYS A 860 -21.45 -44.62 -20.28
C LYS A 860 -21.15 -45.59 -21.42
N VAL A 861 -19.92 -46.10 -21.51
CA VAL A 861 -19.49 -47.11 -22.49
C VAL A 861 -20.10 -48.49 -22.20
N LEU A 862 -20.53 -48.76 -20.95
CA LEU A 862 -21.18 -50.01 -20.54
C LEU A 862 -22.62 -50.17 -21.08
N SER A 863 -23.35 -49.09 -21.36
CA SER A 863 -24.80 -49.15 -21.59
C SER A 863 -25.22 -48.93 -23.05
N PRO A 864 -25.26 -49.99 -23.89
CA PRO A 864 -26.02 -49.99 -25.13
C PRO A 864 -27.26 -50.87 -24.95
N THR A 865 -28.34 -50.39 -24.31
CA THR A 865 -29.68 -50.93 -24.59
C THR A 865 -30.82 -50.02 -24.11
N SER A 866 -31.69 -49.73 -25.07
CA SER A 866 -33.01 -49.10 -25.02
C SER A 866 -33.85 -49.42 -23.77
N THR A 867 -34.36 -48.36 -23.13
CA THR A 867 -35.67 -48.36 -22.47
C THR A 867 -36.76 -48.75 -23.48
N LYS A 868 -37.18 -50.02 -23.48
CA LYS A 868 -38.55 -50.42 -23.84
C LYS A 868 -38.87 -51.79 -23.26
N ALA A 869 -39.94 -51.81 -22.47
CA ALA A 869 -40.51 -53.00 -21.89
C ALA A 869 -41.10 -53.95 -22.95
N ALA A 870 -41.17 -55.21 -22.53
CA ALA A 870 -42.08 -56.27 -22.97
C ALA A 870 -41.79 -57.04 -24.27
N THR A 871 -41.61 -58.35 -24.05
CA THR A 871 -41.83 -59.51 -24.94
C THR A 871 -40.84 -59.74 -26.10
N GLY A 872 -39.89 -60.66 -25.86
CA GLY A 872 -39.05 -61.27 -26.88
C GLY A 872 -37.82 -61.96 -26.26
N THR A 873 -37.62 -63.24 -26.59
CA THR A 873 -36.55 -64.13 -26.12
C THR A 873 -35.12 -63.54 -26.14
N PRO A 874 -34.24 -63.94 -25.21
CA PRO A 874 -32.94 -63.29 -24.98
C PRO A 874 -31.93 -63.68 -26.05
N THR A 875 -31.63 -62.78 -26.98
CA THR A 875 -30.46 -62.89 -27.87
C THR A 875 -29.56 -61.67 -27.69
N SER A 876 -28.57 -61.79 -26.80
CA SER A 876 -27.16 -61.38 -26.98
C SER A 876 -26.44 -61.08 -25.65
N ALA A 877 -26.07 -62.12 -24.91
CA ALA A 877 -25.09 -62.02 -23.81
C ALA A 877 -23.73 -61.46 -24.30
N THR A 878 -23.45 -61.52 -25.60
CA THR A 878 -22.25 -61.01 -26.27
C THR A 878 -22.14 -59.47 -26.30
N ALA A 879 -23.25 -58.73 -26.36
CA ALA A 879 -23.23 -57.26 -26.38
C ALA A 879 -22.93 -56.66 -24.98
N ALA A 880 -23.48 -57.26 -23.92
CA ALA A 880 -23.19 -56.87 -22.54
C ALA A 880 -21.73 -57.17 -22.15
N THR A 881 -21.19 -58.30 -22.63
CA THR A 881 -19.80 -58.70 -22.37
C THR A 881 -18.80 -57.75 -23.02
N THR A 882 -19.05 -57.33 -24.27
CA THR A 882 -18.18 -56.38 -25.00
C THR A 882 -18.25 -54.94 -24.45
N GLY A 883 -19.39 -54.51 -23.92
CA GLY A 883 -19.53 -53.23 -23.22
C GLY A 883 -18.72 -53.18 -21.92
N LYS A 884 -18.82 -54.24 -21.10
CA LYS A 884 -18.07 -54.36 -19.83
C LYS A 884 -16.56 -54.47 -20.06
N GLU A 885 -16.15 -55.12 -21.15
CA GLU A 885 -14.74 -55.20 -21.56
C GLU A 885 -14.16 -53.82 -21.91
N LYS A 886 -14.89 -52.99 -22.65
CA LYS A 886 -14.46 -51.62 -22.98
C LYS A 886 -14.42 -50.70 -21.77
N GLU A 887 -15.42 -50.78 -20.87
CA GLU A 887 -15.41 -50.07 -19.59
C GLU A 887 -14.16 -50.44 -18.78
N ASN A 888 -13.92 -51.74 -18.59
CA ASN A 888 -12.78 -52.21 -17.81
C ASN A 888 -11.42 -51.88 -18.47
N LYS A 889 -11.37 -51.75 -19.80
CA LYS A 889 -10.17 -51.30 -20.52
C LYS A 889 -9.84 -49.84 -20.20
N LEU A 890 -10.85 -48.96 -20.15
CA LEU A 890 -10.64 -47.57 -19.75
C LEU A 890 -10.24 -47.48 -18.27
N LEU A 891 -10.91 -48.20 -17.37
CA LEU A 891 -10.57 -48.20 -15.95
C LEU A 891 -9.18 -48.79 -15.65
N ASP A 892 -8.74 -49.81 -16.41
CA ASP A 892 -7.35 -50.33 -16.36
C ASP A 892 -6.34 -49.24 -16.74
N ARG A 893 -6.64 -48.47 -17.78
CA ARG A 893 -5.82 -47.32 -18.20
C ARG A 893 -5.79 -46.23 -17.13
N VAL A 894 -6.92 -45.93 -16.48
CA VAL A 894 -7.00 -44.96 -15.36
C VAL A 894 -6.06 -45.36 -14.21
N LEU A 895 -5.98 -46.65 -13.86
CA LEU A 895 -5.06 -47.11 -12.83
C LEU A 895 -3.59 -47.07 -13.30
N ARG A 896 -3.30 -47.59 -14.50
CA ARG A 896 -1.93 -47.77 -15.02
C ARG A 896 -1.26 -46.48 -15.48
N GLU A 897 -2.00 -45.59 -16.09
CA GLU A 897 -1.50 -44.32 -16.67
C GLU A 897 -1.83 -43.12 -15.78
N GLY A 898 -2.77 -43.27 -14.83
CA GLY A 898 -3.18 -42.21 -13.91
C GLY A 898 -2.70 -42.45 -12.48
N VAL A 899 -3.39 -43.34 -11.76
CA VAL A 899 -3.23 -43.51 -10.30
C VAL A 899 -1.81 -43.91 -9.91
N PHE A 900 -1.25 -44.99 -10.48
CA PHE A 900 0.05 -45.50 -10.05
C PHE A 900 1.21 -44.56 -10.42
N PRO A 901 1.33 -44.05 -11.67
CA PRO A 901 2.36 -43.09 -12.01
C PRO A 901 2.27 -41.82 -11.17
N ALA A 902 1.05 -41.31 -10.92
CA ALA A 902 0.85 -40.13 -10.09
C ALA A 902 1.30 -40.35 -8.64
N TYR A 903 1.01 -41.52 -8.07
CA TYR A 903 1.48 -41.88 -6.74
C TYR A 903 3.01 -41.96 -6.69
N PHE A 904 3.65 -42.68 -7.60
CA PHE A 904 5.11 -42.84 -7.57
C PHE A 904 5.86 -41.53 -7.76
N HIS A 905 5.30 -40.60 -8.53
CA HIS A 905 5.86 -39.27 -8.75
C HIS A 905 5.60 -38.30 -7.58
N ALA A 906 4.43 -38.38 -6.92
CA ALA A 906 3.99 -37.40 -5.91
C ALA A 906 3.75 -38.00 -4.50
N LYS A 907 4.36 -39.15 -4.18
CA LYS A 907 4.19 -39.88 -2.90
C LYS A 907 4.53 -39.05 -1.64
N GLU A 908 5.32 -37.99 -1.79
CA GLU A 908 5.70 -37.07 -0.71
C GLU A 908 4.59 -36.05 -0.41
N HIS A 909 3.63 -35.86 -1.32
CA HIS A 909 2.52 -34.90 -1.20
C HIS A 909 1.26 -35.57 -0.64
N VAL A 910 1.08 -35.46 0.66
CA VAL A 910 0.04 -36.14 1.45
C VAL A 910 -1.38 -35.91 0.92
N ARG A 911 -1.71 -34.71 0.43
CA ARG A 911 -3.06 -34.39 -0.08
C ARG A 911 -3.32 -35.01 -1.44
N ILE A 912 -2.30 -35.15 -2.27
CA ILE A 912 -2.42 -35.85 -3.55
C ILE A 912 -2.58 -37.35 -3.31
N VAL A 913 -1.79 -37.91 -2.40
CA VAL A 913 -1.93 -39.33 -1.99
C VAL A 913 -3.34 -39.61 -1.45
N GLU A 914 -3.92 -38.69 -0.68
CA GLU A 914 -5.31 -38.79 -0.22
C GLU A 914 -6.29 -38.89 -1.40
N VAL A 915 -6.22 -37.96 -2.36
CA VAL A 915 -7.09 -37.97 -3.55
C VAL A 915 -6.91 -39.26 -4.33
N LEU A 916 -5.68 -39.68 -4.61
CA LEU A 916 -5.40 -40.92 -5.35
C LEU A 916 -5.99 -42.15 -4.66
N CYS A 917 -5.91 -42.24 -3.33
CA CYS A 917 -6.53 -43.32 -2.55
C CYS A 917 -8.07 -43.28 -2.66
N GLN A 918 -8.68 -42.10 -2.53
CA GLN A 918 -10.13 -41.93 -2.68
C GLN A 918 -10.61 -42.34 -4.08
N GLN A 919 -9.88 -41.94 -5.13
CA GLN A 919 -10.22 -42.30 -6.51
C GLN A 919 -9.98 -43.80 -6.77
N THR A 920 -8.94 -44.39 -6.19
CA THR A 920 -8.69 -45.83 -6.25
C THR A 920 -9.89 -46.62 -5.74
N VAL A 921 -10.49 -46.22 -4.61
CA VAL A 921 -11.71 -46.87 -4.07
C VAL A 921 -12.84 -46.89 -5.12
N LEU A 922 -13.13 -45.74 -5.73
CA LEU A 922 -14.22 -45.61 -6.70
C LEU A 922 -13.97 -46.43 -7.96
N VAL A 923 -12.72 -46.44 -8.46
CA VAL A 923 -12.33 -47.23 -9.64
C VAL A 923 -12.41 -48.74 -9.36
N LEU A 924 -11.92 -49.19 -8.20
CA LEU A 924 -11.98 -50.61 -7.80
C LEU A 924 -13.42 -51.10 -7.69
N GLN A 925 -14.31 -50.32 -7.07
CA GLN A 925 -15.73 -50.65 -6.95
C GLN A 925 -16.41 -50.83 -8.31
N GLN A 926 -16.02 -50.05 -9.32
CA GLN A 926 -16.58 -50.14 -10.67
C GLN A 926 -15.97 -51.27 -11.52
N MET A 927 -14.67 -51.55 -11.33
CA MET A 927 -13.96 -52.66 -12.00
C MET A 927 -14.36 -54.04 -11.45
N GLY A 928 -14.64 -54.15 -10.15
CA GLY A 928 -14.92 -55.43 -9.49
C GLY A 928 -13.74 -56.41 -9.57
N ILE A 929 -14.00 -57.68 -9.85
CA ILE A 929 -12.99 -58.75 -9.90
C ILE A 929 -11.85 -58.51 -10.89
N HIS A 930 -12.06 -57.65 -11.91
CA HIS A 930 -11.03 -57.32 -12.89
C HIS A 930 -9.88 -56.50 -12.31
N ALA A 931 -10.04 -55.94 -11.10
CA ALA A 931 -8.97 -55.23 -10.39
C ALA A 931 -7.82 -56.14 -9.94
N VAL A 932 -8.04 -57.47 -9.87
CA VAL A 932 -7.07 -58.47 -9.40
C VAL A 932 -5.70 -58.37 -10.11
N LYS A 933 -5.67 -58.01 -11.39
CA LYS A 933 -4.42 -57.86 -12.16
C LYS A 933 -3.51 -56.72 -11.69
N HIS A 934 -4.02 -55.82 -10.85
CA HIS A 934 -3.30 -54.68 -10.30
C HIS A 934 -2.82 -54.89 -8.86
N LEU A 935 -3.05 -56.07 -8.26
CA LEU A 935 -2.63 -56.35 -6.88
C LEU A 935 -1.14 -56.06 -6.63
N LYS A 936 -0.30 -56.32 -7.62
CA LYS A 936 1.14 -56.07 -7.59
C LYS A 936 1.55 -54.61 -7.38
N ASP A 937 0.68 -53.68 -7.74
CA ASP A 937 0.92 -52.24 -7.62
C ASP A 937 0.05 -51.66 -6.48
N LEU A 938 -1.17 -52.18 -6.29
CA LEU A 938 -2.11 -51.74 -5.25
C LEU A 938 -1.63 -52.04 -3.83
N ILE A 939 -1.21 -53.27 -3.54
CA ILE A 939 -0.85 -53.66 -2.17
C ILE A 939 0.41 -52.94 -1.70
N PRO A 940 1.51 -52.86 -2.48
CA PRO A 940 2.69 -52.11 -2.06
C PRO A 940 2.42 -50.61 -1.86
N MET A 941 1.60 -50.01 -2.73
CA MET A 941 1.17 -48.61 -2.58
C MET A 941 0.46 -48.38 -1.25
N ILE A 942 -0.58 -49.16 -0.95
CA ILE A 942 -1.39 -49.01 0.27
C ILE A 942 -0.56 -49.34 1.52
N SER A 943 0.23 -50.42 1.46
CA SER A 943 1.12 -50.85 2.54
C SER A 943 2.14 -49.78 2.91
N THR A 944 2.79 -49.15 1.92
CA THR A 944 3.77 -48.07 2.13
C THR A 944 3.13 -46.86 2.84
N ILE A 945 1.90 -46.51 2.50
CA ILE A 945 1.18 -45.39 3.13
C ILE A 945 0.83 -45.71 4.59
N MET A 946 0.30 -46.91 4.83
CA MET A 946 -0.17 -47.34 6.16
C MET A 946 0.97 -47.60 7.15
N THR A 947 2.14 -48.03 6.67
CA THR A 947 3.31 -48.36 7.50
C THR A 947 4.19 -47.14 7.82
N ASN A 948 3.93 -45.98 7.22
CA ASN A 948 4.72 -44.77 7.47
C ASN A 948 4.56 -44.33 8.96
N PRO A 949 5.67 -44.16 9.71
CA PRO A 949 5.63 -43.72 11.12
C PRO A 949 4.87 -42.40 11.34
N PHE A 950 4.88 -41.51 10.35
CA PHE A 950 4.27 -40.20 10.41
C PHE A 950 2.82 -40.17 9.86
N ALA A 951 2.29 -41.29 9.38
CA ALA A 951 0.93 -41.36 8.84
C ALA A 951 -0.17 -40.84 9.79
N PRO A 952 -0.10 -41.05 11.13
CA PRO A 952 -1.10 -40.52 12.06
C PRO A 952 -1.20 -38.98 12.09
N LEU A 953 -0.15 -38.25 11.69
CA LEU A 953 -0.19 -36.79 11.55
C LEU A 953 -1.13 -36.32 10.42
N SER A 954 -1.54 -37.22 9.53
CA SER A 954 -2.47 -36.96 8.43
C SER A 954 -3.64 -37.95 8.42
N PRO A 955 -4.59 -37.82 9.36
CA PRO A 955 -5.68 -38.79 9.56
C PRO A 955 -6.53 -39.04 8.31
N SER A 956 -6.82 -38.01 7.50
CA SER A 956 -7.66 -38.13 6.31
C SER A 956 -7.05 -39.02 5.23
N THR A 957 -5.75 -38.85 4.96
CA THR A 957 -4.97 -39.68 4.04
C THR A 957 -4.90 -41.12 4.52
N LEU A 958 -4.66 -41.33 5.81
CA LEU A 958 -4.59 -42.67 6.39
C LEU A 958 -5.94 -43.40 6.30
N VAL A 959 -7.06 -42.71 6.61
CA VAL A 959 -8.41 -43.25 6.43
C VAL A 959 -8.69 -43.57 4.96
N ALA A 960 -8.26 -42.72 4.01
CA ALA A 960 -8.41 -42.99 2.58
C ALA A 960 -7.64 -44.25 2.13
N ALA A 961 -6.41 -44.45 2.62
CA ALA A 961 -5.62 -45.64 2.35
C ALA A 961 -6.24 -46.91 2.95
N ILE A 962 -6.77 -46.83 4.18
CA ILE A 962 -7.49 -47.94 4.82
C ILE A 962 -8.75 -48.30 4.02
N LYS A 963 -9.50 -47.31 3.53
CA LYS A 963 -10.67 -47.53 2.65
C LYS A 963 -10.26 -48.16 1.31
N ALA A 964 -9.13 -47.75 0.74
CA ALA A 964 -8.56 -48.39 -0.46
C ALA A 964 -8.18 -49.85 -0.21
N LEU A 965 -7.65 -50.18 0.98
CA LEU A 965 -7.41 -51.56 1.40
C LEU A 965 -8.73 -52.34 1.50
N GLN A 966 -9.75 -51.79 2.15
CA GLN A 966 -11.07 -52.42 2.27
C GLN A 966 -11.71 -52.68 0.91
N ALA A 967 -11.64 -51.72 -0.01
CA ALA A 967 -12.11 -51.90 -1.39
C ALA A 967 -11.33 -53.01 -2.10
N THR A 968 -10.00 -53.05 -1.95
CA THR A 968 -9.14 -54.10 -2.51
C THR A 968 -9.49 -55.47 -1.95
N LEU A 969 -9.69 -55.59 -0.63
CA LEU A 969 -10.16 -56.81 0.02
C LEU A 969 -11.52 -57.24 -0.56
N ALA A 970 -12.47 -56.32 -0.73
CA ALA A 970 -13.80 -56.63 -1.24
C ALA A 970 -13.81 -57.04 -2.73
N THR A 971 -12.95 -56.46 -3.57
CA THR A 971 -12.96 -56.70 -5.02
C THR A 971 -11.99 -57.81 -5.46
N CYS A 972 -10.88 -57.97 -4.75
CA CYS A 972 -9.78 -58.87 -5.13
C CYS A 972 -9.65 -60.10 -4.22
N TRP A 973 -10.58 -60.33 -3.29
CA TRP A 973 -10.57 -61.46 -2.35
C TRP A 973 -10.17 -62.83 -2.96
N PRO A 974 -10.53 -63.21 -4.21
CA PRO A 974 -10.19 -64.54 -4.73
C PRO A 974 -8.69 -64.80 -4.90
N ARG A 975 -7.85 -63.74 -4.95
CA ARG A 975 -6.40 -63.85 -5.16
C ARG A 975 -5.56 -63.28 -4.02
N LEU A 976 -6.19 -62.75 -2.96
CA LEU A 976 -5.50 -62.11 -1.84
C LEU A 976 -5.01 -63.10 -0.78
N CYS A 977 -5.60 -64.30 -0.71
CA CYS A 977 -5.26 -65.30 0.30
C CYS A 977 -3.92 -66.01 0.08
N ALA A 978 -3.12 -65.64 -0.92
CA ALA A 978 -1.82 -66.26 -1.21
C ALA A 978 -0.68 -65.34 -0.76
N SER A 979 0.36 -65.91 -0.13
CA SER A 979 1.63 -65.20 0.09
C SER A 979 2.19 -64.77 -1.27
N PRO A 980 2.61 -63.50 -1.44
CA PRO A 980 3.01 -62.54 -0.39
C PRO A 980 1.92 -61.58 0.11
N TRP A 981 0.73 -61.52 -0.50
CA TRP A 981 -0.24 -60.44 -0.24
C TRP A 981 -0.84 -60.48 1.16
N GLN A 982 -1.13 -61.67 1.67
CA GLN A 982 -1.66 -61.87 3.02
C GLN A 982 -0.69 -61.32 4.09
N ASP A 983 0.60 -61.65 3.95
CA ASP A 983 1.65 -61.27 4.90
C ASP A 983 1.85 -59.75 4.89
N GLU A 984 1.84 -59.16 3.69
CA GLU A 984 2.02 -57.71 3.52
C GLU A 984 0.83 -56.90 4.07
N ILE A 985 -0.42 -57.37 3.87
CA ILE A 985 -1.61 -56.72 4.43
C ILE A 985 -1.61 -56.83 5.96
N LEU A 986 -1.26 -57.99 6.52
CA LEU A 986 -1.18 -58.17 7.96
C LEU A 986 -0.13 -57.27 8.58
N ASN A 987 1.06 -57.19 7.95
CA ASN A 987 2.14 -56.29 8.37
C ASN A 987 1.68 -54.82 8.36
N ALA A 988 0.99 -54.38 7.30
CA ALA A 988 0.48 -53.02 7.20
C ALA A 988 -0.54 -52.68 8.30
N LEU A 989 -1.46 -53.61 8.63
CA LEU A 989 -2.45 -53.41 9.69
C LEU A 989 -1.80 -53.31 11.08
N VAL A 990 -0.83 -54.17 11.37
CA VAL A 990 -0.12 -54.22 12.66
C VAL A 990 0.70 -52.96 12.88
N ILE A 991 1.56 -52.59 11.92
CA ILE A 991 2.42 -51.41 12.04
C ILE A 991 1.57 -50.13 12.12
N CYS A 992 0.53 -50.01 11.29
CA CYS A 992 -0.36 -48.85 11.32
C CYS A 992 -1.06 -48.70 12.68
N TRP A 993 -1.50 -49.81 13.29
CA TRP A 993 -2.14 -49.78 14.61
C TRP A 993 -1.20 -49.30 15.70
N LEU A 994 0.05 -49.76 15.69
CA LEU A 994 1.08 -49.35 16.65
C LEU A 994 1.42 -47.87 16.48
N ASN A 995 1.67 -47.40 15.25
CA ASN A 995 1.95 -45.99 14.99
C ASN A 995 0.81 -45.06 15.49
N VAL A 996 -0.45 -45.46 15.31
CA VAL A 996 -1.61 -44.68 15.80
C VAL A 996 -1.71 -44.73 17.33
N HIS A 997 -1.33 -45.84 17.95
CA HIS A 997 -1.29 -45.97 19.40
C HIS A 997 -0.20 -45.06 20.01
N ASP A 998 1.01 -45.09 19.46
CA ASP A 998 2.13 -44.25 19.89
C ASP A 998 1.80 -42.76 19.73
N PHE A 999 1.19 -42.38 18.60
CA PHE A 999 0.75 -41.01 18.37
C PHE A 999 -0.31 -40.51 19.37
N GLU A 1000 -1.27 -41.35 19.75
CA GLU A 1000 -2.29 -40.99 20.76
C GLU A 1000 -1.69 -40.82 22.16
N HIS A 1001 -0.64 -41.58 22.47
CA HIS A 1001 0.09 -41.46 23.72
C HIS A 1001 0.92 -40.15 23.79
N ASP A 1002 1.54 -39.76 22.68
CA ASP A 1002 2.41 -38.58 22.62
C ASP A 1002 1.67 -37.23 22.52
N GLU A 1003 0.44 -37.17 21.95
CA GLU A 1003 -0.39 -35.95 21.88
C GLU A 1003 -1.83 -36.11 22.40
N PRO A 1004 -2.07 -36.04 23.73
CA PRO A 1004 -3.39 -36.24 24.34
C PRO A 1004 -4.27 -34.99 24.25
N GLN A 1005 -4.76 -34.66 23.05
CA GLN A 1005 -5.75 -33.59 22.85
C GLN A 1005 -7.15 -34.16 22.55
N PRO A 1006 -8.24 -33.47 22.95
CA PRO A 1006 -9.60 -33.96 22.71
C PRO A 1006 -9.98 -34.04 21.22
N LYS A 1007 -9.32 -33.27 20.34
CA LYS A 1007 -9.53 -33.35 18.88
C LYS A 1007 -8.79 -34.53 18.25
N THR A 1008 -7.59 -34.86 18.72
CA THR A 1008 -6.80 -36.00 18.22
C THR A 1008 -7.45 -37.33 18.61
N SER A 1009 -7.99 -37.42 19.83
CA SER A 1009 -8.70 -38.62 20.32
C SER A 1009 -9.91 -39.05 19.46
N ASN A 1010 -10.69 -38.11 18.94
CA ASN A 1010 -11.82 -38.45 18.05
C ASN A 1010 -11.36 -38.94 16.67
N GLN A 1011 -10.25 -38.42 16.14
CA GLN A 1011 -9.72 -38.81 14.83
C GLN A 1011 -9.00 -40.17 14.88
N THR A 1012 -8.22 -40.42 15.94
CA THR A 1012 -7.56 -41.72 16.16
C THR A 1012 -8.57 -42.83 16.45
N ALA A 1013 -9.69 -42.52 17.13
CA ALA A 1013 -10.78 -43.46 17.34
C ALA A 1013 -11.43 -43.94 16.02
N ASP A 1014 -11.68 -43.04 15.06
CA ASP A 1014 -12.20 -43.42 13.74
C ASP A 1014 -11.19 -44.30 12.99
N ILE A 1015 -9.90 -43.94 12.97
CA ILE A 1015 -8.86 -44.76 12.34
C ILE A 1015 -8.80 -46.16 12.94
N LYS A 1016 -8.76 -46.28 14.27
CA LYS A 1016 -8.76 -47.57 14.97
C LYS A 1016 -10.01 -48.39 14.64
N GLN A 1017 -11.17 -47.76 14.51
CA GLN A 1017 -12.39 -48.44 14.09
C GLN A 1017 -12.30 -48.95 12.65
N GLN A 1018 -11.77 -48.16 11.71
CA GLN A 1018 -11.57 -48.59 10.32
C GLN A 1018 -10.55 -49.73 10.19
N LEU A 1019 -9.48 -49.72 11.00
CA LEU A 1019 -8.49 -50.81 11.04
C LEU A 1019 -9.11 -52.13 11.53
N LYS A 1020 -9.97 -52.09 12.55
CA LYS A 1020 -10.73 -53.28 13.00
C LYS A 1020 -11.64 -53.82 11.91
N VAL A 1021 -12.31 -52.94 11.16
CA VAL A 1021 -13.13 -53.35 10.01
C VAL A 1021 -12.27 -54.06 8.95
N SER A 1022 -11.08 -53.52 8.64
CA SER A 1022 -10.14 -54.14 7.69
C SER A 1022 -9.60 -55.49 8.17
N ALA A 1023 -9.26 -55.62 9.46
CA ALA A 1023 -8.82 -56.88 10.05
C ALA A 1023 -9.94 -57.94 10.01
N SER A 1024 -11.18 -57.56 10.32
CA SER A 1024 -12.34 -58.45 10.19
C SER A 1024 -12.61 -58.85 8.74
N ALA A 1025 -12.42 -57.93 7.78
CA ALA A 1025 -12.58 -58.22 6.35
C ALA A 1025 -11.51 -59.21 5.86
N LEU A 1026 -10.24 -59.04 6.29
CA LEU A 1026 -9.17 -60.00 6.02
C LEU A 1026 -9.50 -61.38 6.59
N ASN A 1027 -10.02 -61.46 7.82
CA ASN A 1027 -10.45 -62.71 8.42
C ASN A 1027 -11.52 -63.42 7.57
N ALA A 1028 -12.55 -62.66 7.15
CA ALA A 1028 -13.61 -63.20 6.29
C ALA A 1028 -13.06 -63.76 4.96
N VAL A 1029 -12.09 -63.06 4.36
CA VAL A 1029 -11.41 -63.49 3.12
C VAL A 1029 -10.64 -64.81 3.32
N LEU A 1030 -9.94 -64.97 4.45
CA LEU A 1030 -9.20 -66.22 4.75
C LEU A 1030 -10.14 -67.40 5.07
N LYS A 1031 -11.22 -67.19 5.81
CA LYS A 1031 -12.23 -68.22 6.09
C LYS A 1031 -12.89 -68.76 4.82
N THR A 1032 -13.11 -67.89 3.83
CA THR A 1032 -13.70 -68.28 2.54
C THR A 1032 -12.79 -69.26 1.77
N ARG A 1033 -11.45 -69.15 1.91
CA ARG A 1033 -10.49 -70.13 1.35
C ARG A 1033 -10.49 -71.45 2.11
N ALA A 1034 -10.53 -71.42 3.44
CA ALA A 1034 -10.59 -72.63 4.25
C ALA A 1034 -11.85 -73.46 3.91
N GLY A 1035 -12.99 -72.80 3.70
CA GLY A 1035 -14.23 -73.45 3.23
C GLY A 1035 -14.17 -73.97 1.80
N ALA A 1036 -13.49 -73.28 0.87
CA ALA A 1036 -13.32 -73.74 -0.51
C ALA A 1036 -12.29 -74.89 -0.67
N ALA A 1037 -11.31 -74.99 0.24
CA ALA A 1037 -10.38 -76.11 0.32
C ALA A 1037 -11.01 -77.35 0.99
N ALA A 1038 -11.96 -77.15 1.91
CA ALA A 1038 -12.68 -78.24 2.59
C ALA A 1038 -13.71 -78.98 1.71
N THR A 1039 -14.05 -78.48 0.52
CA THR A 1039 -14.99 -79.16 -0.41
C THR A 1039 -14.39 -80.31 -1.21
N SER A 1040 -13.11 -80.68 -1.02
CA SER A 1040 -12.49 -81.82 -1.71
C SER A 1040 -12.27 -83.09 -0.87
N ASP A 1041 -12.62 -83.13 0.42
CA ASP A 1041 -12.70 -84.40 1.15
C ASP A 1041 -13.64 -84.29 2.37
N GLN A 1042 -14.45 -85.33 2.56
CA GLN A 1042 -15.46 -85.42 3.61
C GLN A 1042 -14.84 -85.47 5.01
N GLN A 1043 -15.22 -84.55 5.90
CA GLN A 1043 -16.02 -84.80 7.11
C GLN A 1043 -16.07 -83.55 8.00
N GLN A 1044 -17.22 -83.39 8.65
CA GLN A 1044 -17.55 -82.34 9.59
C GLN A 1044 -16.61 -82.36 10.79
N ASP A 1045 -15.95 -81.23 11.05
CA ASP A 1045 -15.57 -80.83 12.40
C ASP A 1045 -16.07 -79.38 12.62
N GLU A 1046 -16.98 -79.23 13.57
CA GLU A 1046 -17.56 -77.94 14.01
C GLU A 1046 -16.60 -77.11 14.89
N GLN A 1047 -15.29 -77.35 14.79
CA GLN A 1047 -14.24 -76.59 15.47
C GLN A 1047 -13.06 -76.31 14.54
N ALA A 1048 -13.32 -75.80 13.33
CA ALA A 1048 -12.27 -75.19 12.54
C ALA A 1048 -11.76 -73.94 13.29
N GLU A 1049 -10.59 -74.06 13.92
CA GLU A 1049 -9.84 -72.95 14.51
C GLU A 1049 -9.77 -71.80 13.50
N ASP A 1050 -9.91 -70.57 13.99
CA ASP A 1050 -9.90 -69.39 13.12
C ASP A 1050 -8.54 -69.36 12.41
N PRO A 1051 -8.45 -69.47 11.06
CA PRO A 1051 -7.17 -69.57 10.35
C PRO A 1051 -6.27 -68.35 10.59
N LEU A 1052 -6.88 -67.24 11.01
CA LEU A 1052 -6.19 -66.02 11.38
C LEU A 1052 -5.64 -66.10 12.82
N ASP A 1053 -6.25 -66.87 13.73
CA ASP A 1053 -5.80 -67.02 15.13
C ASP A 1053 -4.47 -67.77 15.25
N GLU A 1054 -4.19 -68.75 14.38
CA GLU A 1054 -2.86 -69.42 14.34
C GLU A 1054 -1.73 -68.43 14.01
N ILE A 1055 -2.00 -67.46 13.13
CA ILE A 1055 -1.02 -66.45 12.67
C ILE A 1055 -0.94 -65.27 13.68
N ILE A 1056 -2.07 -64.90 14.30
CA ILE A 1056 -2.17 -63.76 15.22
C ILE A 1056 -1.69 -64.09 16.63
N SER A 1057 -1.95 -65.29 17.15
CA SER A 1057 -1.64 -65.66 18.55
C SER A 1057 -0.15 -65.47 18.92
N PRO A 1058 0.83 -65.80 18.05
CA PRO A 1058 2.24 -65.50 18.28
C PRO A 1058 2.58 -64.00 18.24
N LEU A 1059 1.80 -63.19 17.51
CA LEU A 1059 2.02 -61.74 17.41
C LEU A 1059 1.45 -61.00 18.64
N VAL A 1060 0.24 -61.34 19.07
CA VAL A 1060 -0.40 -60.73 20.25
C VAL A 1060 0.31 -61.12 21.55
N SER A 1061 0.89 -62.33 21.62
CA SER A 1061 1.72 -62.73 22.77
C SER A 1061 3.04 -61.97 22.87
N LYS A 1062 3.60 -61.51 21.74
CA LYS A 1062 4.80 -60.66 21.72
C LYS A 1062 4.48 -59.19 21.94
N GLU A 1063 3.35 -58.71 21.43
CA GLU A 1063 2.91 -57.31 21.52
C GLU A 1063 1.44 -57.23 21.99
N PRO A 1064 1.20 -57.12 23.31
CA PRO A 1064 -0.15 -57.13 23.89
C PRO A 1064 -1.05 -55.98 23.39
N LEU A 1065 -0.48 -54.88 22.92
CA LEU A 1065 -1.20 -53.73 22.38
C LEU A 1065 -2.01 -54.05 21.11
N LEU A 1066 -1.75 -55.19 20.46
CA LEU A 1066 -2.47 -55.66 19.27
C LEU A 1066 -3.79 -56.38 19.57
N ALA A 1067 -4.03 -56.82 20.81
CA ALA A 1067 -5.26 -57.55 21.18
C ALA A 1067 -6.56 -56.82 20.77
N PRO A 1068 -6.70 -55.49 20.95
CA PRO A 1068 -7.92 -54.79 20.56
C PRO A 1068 -8.13 -54.68 19.03
N LEU A 1069 -7.08 -54.78 18.21
CA LEU A 1069 -7.17 -54.74 16.73
C LEU A 1069 -7.91 -55.96 16.17
N PHE A 1070 -7.65 -57.14 16.75
CA PHE A 1070 -8.19 -58.41 16.27
C PHE A 1070 -9.42 -58.91 17.07
N SER A 1071 -9.85 -58.15 18.09
CA SER A 1071 -11.07 -58.43 18.83
C SER A 1071 -12.32 -58.36 17.93
N HIS A 1072 -13.25 -59.33 18.10
CA HIS A 1072 -14.47 -59.36 17.29
C HIS A 1072 -15.31 -58.07 17.47
N PRO A 1073 -15.78 -57.43 16.38
CA PRO A 1073 -16.71 -56.33 16.51
C PRO A 1073 -18.04 -56.80 17.12
N PRO A 1074 -18.76 -55.97 17.89
CA PRO A 1074 -20.07 -56.35 18.41
C PRO A 1074 -21.02 -56.64 17.25
N ARG A 1075 -21.68 -57.82 17.27
CA ARG A 1075 -22.72 -58.20 16.30
C ARG A 1075 -23.76 -57.08 16.21
N GLN A 1076 -23.92 -56.44 15.05
CA GLN A 1076 -25.11 -55.62 14.80
C GLN A 1076 -26.37 -56.52 14.91
N PRO A 1077 -27.46 -56.06 15.54
CA PRO A 1077 -28.67 -56.85 15.66
C PRO A 1077 -29.23 -57.15 14.25
N ARG A 1078 -29.52 -58.44 13.99
CA ARG A 1078 -30.22 -58.86 12.76
C ARG A 1078 -31.55 -58.09 12.66
N LYS A 1079 -31.77 -57.36 11.55
CA LYS A 1079 -33.11 -56.88 11.20
C LYS A 1079 -34.06 -58.08 11.07
N PRO A 1080 -35.29 -58.02 11.61
CA PRO A 1080 -36.27 -59.08 11.41
C PRO A 1080 -36.65 -59.18 9.92
N SER A 1081 -36.74 -60.42 9.42
CA SER A 1081 -37.26 -60.75 8.10
C SER A 1081 -38.70 -60.26 7.94
N ASN A 1082 -38.99 -59.50 6.89
CA ASN A 1082 -40.36 -59.21 6.46
C ASN A 1082 -41.10 -60.52 6.11
N PRO A 1083 -42.40 -60.65 6.43
CA PRO A 1083 -43.22 -61.76 5.93
C PRO A 1083 -43.51 -61.56 4.42
N PRO A 1084 -43.89 -62.63 3.69
CA PRO A 1084 -44.16 -62.55 2.26
C PRO A 1084 -45.46 -61.76 1.98
N PRO A 1085 -45.58 -61.12 0.80
CA PRO A 1085 -46.72 -60.28 0.48
C PRO A 1085 -47.95 -61.13 0.14
N SER A 1086 -49.07 -60.81 0.81
CA SER A 1086 -50.43 -61.04 0.34
C SER A 1086 -50.89 -59.91 -0.57
#